data_AF-A0A095Z8M4-F1
#
_entry.id   AF-A0A095Z8M4-F1
#
_cell.length_a   1.000
_cell.length_b   1.000
_cell.length_c   1.000
_cell.angle_alpha   90.00
_cell.angle_beta   90.00
_cell.angle_gamma   90.00
#
_symmetry.space_group_name_H-M   'P 1'
#
loop_
_entity.id
_entity.type
_entity.pdbx_description
1 polymer ?
#
loop_
_entity_poly.entity_id
_entity_poly.type
_entity_poly.pdbx_seq_one_letter_code
_entity_poly.pdbx_strand_id
1 'polypeptide(L)'
;MTDRNAIIATGAHGKTEPATVVVTGATGAVGSAAAGLLASALGPGDGLVLMGRSASRLDRLRDALLERAADSGGSPDIVTRSLNLPDSGDLVDDASFADALRDLRDERSGVAVLVNAVGPASCFTEPLALAAIGAGMHVVDPGASERLLRALDGPARKAGLAVLLGAGVQPGLTGMMLMRAVELTGAPQATSASMLVGGRQRLTPATLREYLGSLSADGGWPGAVWKGTGVTADAGRDPVALPGVALPEGAQVSIHMDEEYAHLAGSRGLGELRAANVMDAPRTIDMMRRWIAGEATEQDVSDASARDADAAADGADLWFGIDVHARCQDDAGMRVARATLRCNDSYVLSGEVAGMAALAVLGRGAAAAVVPGARWASDSPAADVWARLEALEFSFEADPEVPAPQAAPAASPPQADSDAPAPESDPGAPSPEADARASAATPCDGMLVVGAGFGRHYATALAQSTDAPLAAIAGRGGRAGRELAARLDVRYVRITAPADVLGDVGVRPSGAVVAVRSELVGGDGDAIVEALLEASIPVMQELPVAPATMSRHLSLAHRRKTRYMVCGLYEFTAPVRRFVDCVDHLRERTKITHVVVRTSHQVLERAGLILAEALGAVPTGRHVVSATASPEWMLISGRWGRIPVDIMVANRMAPQDPDNHSQPMMTAVVETGEGELSWNGPVSAPRWQQRPHTRDGRLTDPLGDVAREWGSSDRVPEAETWGAVVDAVWPEAVRSAAAMLTGDDARARDMLEHNRRCLCVLRWWQDVSAQLPAPERIDSRDSAHIDPPEVKS
;
A
#
# COMPACT_ATOMS: atom_id res chain seq x y z
N MET A 1 4.07 24.37 -36.13
CA MET A 1 2.76 24.06 -36.78
C MET A 1 3.02 23.48 -38.17
N THR A 2 3.52 22.23 -38.19
CA THR A 2 3.71 21.26 -39.31
C THR A 2 4.52 20.12 -38.64
N ASP A 3 4.19 18.83 -38.64
CA ASP A 3 3.04 18.07 -39.14
C ASP A 3 2.81 16.89 -38.16
N ARG A 4 1.79 17.02 -37.27
CA ARG A 4 1.39 16.00 -36.27
C ARG A 4 1.06 14.63 -36.92
N ASN A 5 0.92 14.60 -38.24
CA ASN A 5 0.60 13.42 -39.04
C ASN A 5 1.74 12.39 -39.15
N ALA A 6 3.00 12.76 -38.88
CA ALA A 6 4.13 11.83 -39.03
C ALA A 6 4.15 10.71 -37.96
N ILE A 7 3.64 10.96 -36.75
CA ILE A 7 3.51 9.94 -35.68
C ILE A 7 2.38 8.95 -36.00
N ILE A 8 1.39 9.38 -36.80
CA ILE A 8 0.19 8.61 -37.17
C ILE A 8 0.46 7.70 -38.40
N ALA A 9 1.43 8.03 -39.26
CA ALA A 9 1.53 7.47 -40.60
C ALA A 9 2.42 6.22 -40.79
N THR A 10 2.92 5.56 -39.73
CA THR A 10 3.80 4.37 -39.88
C THR A 10 3.14 3.09 -39.39
N GLY A 11 2.14 2.64 -40.14
CA GLY A 11 1.59 1.28 -40.07
C GLY A 11 0.92 0.99 -41.42
N ALA A 12 1.36 -0.06 -42.10
CA ALA A 12 0.97 -0.39 -43.47
C ALA A 12 -0.55 -0.34 -43.70
N HIS A 13 -0.96 0.14 -44.89
CA HIS A 13 -2.33 0.15 -45.42
C HIS A 13 -2.91 -1.28 -45.65
N GLY A 14 -2.93 -2.11 -44.60
CA GLY A 14 -3.87 -3.22 -44.48
C GLY A 14 -5.18 -2.71 -43.89
N LYS A 15 -6.29 -3.42 -44.13
CA LYS A 15 -7.56 -3.13 -43.44
C LYS A 15 -7.34 -3.26 -41.93
N THR A 16 -7.23 -2.13 -41.24
CA THR A 16 -7.18 -2.11 -39.77
C THR A 16 -8.54 -2.56 -39.24
N GLU A 17 -8.54 -3.49 -38.28
CA GLU A 17 -9.77 -3.88 -37.61
C GLU A 17 -10.41 -2.66 -36.90
N PRO A 18 -11.74 -2.54 -36.92
CA PRO A 18 -12.44 -1.52 -36.16
C PRO A 18 -12.08 -1.61 -34.68
N ALA A 19 -11.97 -0.47 -34.01
CA ALA A 19 -11.64 -0.40 -32.59
C ALA A 19 -12.66 0.41 -31.80
N THR A 20 -12.82 0.09 -30.52
CA THR A 20 -13.59 0.91 -29.57
C THR A 20 -12.67 1.41 -28.47
N VAL A 21 -12.51 2.72 -28.36
CA VAL A 21 -11.72 3.35 -27.29
C VAL A 21 -12.64 4.10 -26.35
N VAL A 22 -12.64 3.73 -25.07
CA VAL A 22 -13.41 4.38 -24.02
C VAL A 22 -12.48 5.24 -23.18
N VAL A 23 -12.77 6.52 -23.03
CA VAL A 23 -12.00 7.45 -22.19
C VAL A 23 -12.84 7.86 -21.00
N THR A 24 -12.45 7.43 -19.79
CA THR A 24 -13.07 7.90 -18.54
C THR A 24 -12.36 9.14 -18.02
N GLY A 25 -13.06 9.99 -17.29
CA GLY A 25 -12.50 11.29 -16.89
C GLY A 25 -12.26 12.22 -18.10
N ALA A 26 -12.97 12.01 -19.22
CA ALA A 26 -12.70 12.63 -20.51
C ALA A 26 -12.68 14.17 -20.49
N THR A 27 -13.36 14.79 -19.54
CA THR A 27 -13.40 16.27 -19.43
C THR A 27 -12.27 16.86 -18.58
N GLY A 28 -11.46 16.03 -17.91
CA GLY A 28 -10.24 16.44 -17.21
C GLY A 28 -9.09 16.67 -18.18
N ALA A 29 -8.00 17.30 -17.73
CA ALA A 29 -6.88 17.69 -18.59
C ALA A 29 -6.23 16.49 -19.31
N VAL A 30 -5.96 15.41 -18.56
CA VAL A 30 -5.37 14.17 -19.11
C VAL A 30 -6.35 13.50 -20.08
N GLY A 31 -7.59 13.28 -19.67
CA GLY A 31 -8.60 12.60 -20.48
C GLY A 31 -8.95 13.35 -21.77
N SER A 32 -9.05 14.68 -21.72
CA SER A 32 -9.36 15.48 -22.91
C SER A 32 -8.20 15.51 -23.91
N ALA A 33 -6.95 15.52 -23.43
CA ALA A 33 -5.76 15.43 -24.26
C ALA A 33 -5.65 14.04 -24.93
N ALA A 34 -5.88 12.97 -24.17
CA ALA A 34 -5.93 11.60 -24.70
C ALA A 34 -7.01 11.46 -25.78
N ALA A 35 -8.24 11.92 -25.50
CA ALA A 35 -9.33 11.93 -26.47
C ALA A 35 -9.01 12.79 -27.70
N GLY A 36 -8.30 13.91 -27.53
CA GLY A 36 -7.80 14.76 -28.61
C GLY A 36 -6.83 14.07 -29.56
N LEU A 37 -5.89 13.29 -29.03
CA LEU A 37 -4.97 12.50 -29.83
C LEU A 37 -5.69 11.35 -30.54
N LEU A 38 -6.55 10.63 -29.81
CA LEU A 38 -7.31 9.50 -30.34
C LEU A 38 -8.28 9.94 -31.46
N ALA A 39 -8.98 11.06 -31.31
CA ALA A 39 -9.89 11.59 -32.33
C ALA A 39 -9.18 11.89 -33.66
N SER A 40 -7.94 12.34 -33.61
CA SER A 40 -7.11 12.58 -34.79
C SER A 40 -6.55 11.30 -35.43
N ALA A 41 -6.37 10.23 -34.65
CA ALA A 41 -5.71 9.00 -35.12
C ALA A 41 -6.69 7.89 -35.53
N LEU A 42 -7.92 7.91 -35.00
CA LEU A 42 -8.94 6.91 -35.29
C LEU A 42 -9.66 7.23 -36.62
N GLY A 43 -9.97 6.19 -37.39
CA GLY A 43 -10.51 6.28 -38.74
C GLY A 43 -11.99 5.91 -38.85
N PRO A 44 -12.52 5.83 -40.09
CA PRO A 44 -13.89 5.43 -40.33
C PRO A 44 -14.17 4.02 -39.78
N GLY A 45 -15.20 3.89 -38.94
CA GLY A 45 -15.61 2.62 -38.32
C GLY A 45 -15.07 2.41 -36.90
N ASP A 46 -14.10 3.21 -36.46
CA ASP A 46 -13.67 3.23 -35.06
C ASP A 46 -14.67 4.01 -34.19
N GLY A 47 -14.83 3.60 -32.94
CA GLY A 47 -15.64 4.29 -31.93
C GLY A 47 -14.77 4.95 -30.85
N LEU A 48 -15.11 6.19 -30.49
CA LEU A 48 -14.52 6.91 -29.35
C LEU A 48 -15.63 7.29 -28.36
N VAL A 49 -15.62 6.66 -27.18
CA VAL A 49 -16.61 6.90 -26.13
C VAL A 49 -16.03 7.81 -25.06
N LEU A 50 -16.65 8.96 -24.85
CA LEU A 50 -16.25 9.93 -23.83
C LEU A 50 -17.13 9.77 -22.58
N MET A 51 -16.52 9.41 -21.46
CA MET A 51 -17.22 9.20 -20.19
C MET A 51 -16.84 10.24 -19.13
N GLY A 52 -17.84 10.81 -18.46
CA GLY A 52 -17.63 11.77 -17.39
C GLY A 52 -18.91 12.24 -16.71
N ARG A 53 -18.77 13.05 -15.66
CA ARG A 53 -19.88 13.49 -14.80
C ARG A 53 -20.81 14.51 -15.46
N SER A 54 -20.27 15.36 -16.34
CA SER A 54 -20.99 16.52 -16.88
C SER A 54 -21.32 16.34 -18.36
N ALA A 55 -22.59 16.05 -18.66
CA ALA A 55 -23.08 15.89 -20.02
C ALA A 55 -22.76 17.11 -20.90
N SER A 56 -22.99 18.33 -20.40
CA SER A 56 -22.73 19.55 -21.18
C SER A 56 -21.24 19.78 -21.49
N ARG A 57 -20.33 19.37 -20.60
CA ARG A 57 -18.89 19.41 -20.89
C ARG A 57 -18.47 18.34 -21.88
N LEU A 58 -19.07 17.15 -21.80
CA LEU A 58 -18.82 16.06 -22.74
C LEU A 58 -19.29 16.42 -24.15
N ASP A 59 -20.47 17.01 -24.30
CA ASP A 59 -20.98 17.44 -25.61
C ASP A 59 -20.08 18.51 -26.24
N ARG A 60 -19.66 19.52 -25.46
CA ARG A 60 -18.70 20.52 -25.94
C ARG A 60 -17.36 19.91 -26.36
N LEU A 61 -16.86 18.92 -25.60
CA LEU A 61 -15.64 18.22 -25.97
C LEU A 61 -15.83 17.42 -27.25
N ARG A 62 -16.93 16.65 -27.38
CA ARG A 62 -17.26 15.88 -28.58
C ARG A 62 -17.25 16.76 -29.82
N ASP A 63 -17.95 17.89 -29.78
CA ASP A 63 -18.08 18.78 -30.94
C ASP A 63 -16.71 19.34 -31.36
N ALA A 64 -15.88 19.76 -30.40
CA ALA A 64 -14.51 20.21 -30.67
C ALA A 64 -13.61 19.08 -31.23
N LEU A 65 -13.81 17.83 -30.78
CA LEU A 65 -13.06 16.68 -31.29
C LEU A 65 -13.46 16.28 -32.71
N LEU A 66 -14.74 16.43 -33.07
CA LEU A 66 -15.23 16.19 -34.44
C LEU A 66 -14.62 17.18 -35.43
N GLU A 67 -14.54 18.46 -35.06
CA GLU A 67 -13.86 19.48 -35.87
C GLU A 67 -12.37 19.15 -36.05
N ARG A 68 -11.68 18.82 -34.94
CA ARG A 68 -10.26 18.46 -34.97
C ARG A 68 -9.97 17.19 -35.78
N ALA A 69 -10.84 16.18 -35.69
CA ALA A 69 -10.72 14.94 -36.46
C ALA A 69 -10.81 15.23 -37.96
N ALA A 70 -11.77 16.04 -38.38
CA ALA A 70 -11.94 16.44 -39.78
C ALA A 70 -10.68 17.13 -40.35
N ASP A 71 -10.04 18.00 -39.57
CA ASP A 71 -8.81 18.69 -39.98
C ASP A 71 -7.59 17.76 -40.11
N SER A 72 -7.58 16.64 -39.38
CA SER A 72 -6.47 15.68 -39.33
C SER A 72 -6.71 14.40 -40.15
N GLY A 73 -7.84 14.32 -40.87
CA GLY A 73 -8.23 13.14 -41.64
C GLY A 73 -8.79 11.99 -40.80
N GLY A 74 -8.92 12.18 -39.48
CA GLY A 74 -9.61 11.27 -38.57
C GLY A 74 -11.13 11.32 -38.79
N SER A 75 -11.82 10.22 -38.54
CA SER A 75 -13.29 10.15 -38.66
C SER A 75 -13.93 9.07 -37.78
N PRO A 76 -13.59 9.02 -36.47
CA PRO A 76 -14.25 8.09 -35.56
C PRO A 76 -15.70 8.50 -35.28
N ASP A 77 -16.51 7.52 -34.90
CA ASP A 77 -17.82 7.77 -34.30
C ASP A 77 -17.63 8.16 -32.82
N ILE A 78 -17.87 9.43 -32.48
CA ILE A 78 -17.65 9.97 -31.13
C ILE A 78 -18.98 10.06 -30.37
N VAL A 79 -19.09 9.30 -29.28
CA VAL A 79 -20.30 9.26 -28.43
C VAL A 79 -19.98 9.65 -26.99
N THR A 80 -20.97 10.21 -26.29
CA THR A 80 -20.85 10.63 -24.89
C THR A 80 -21.69 9.74 -23.98
N ARG A 81 -21.18 9.46 -22.77
CA ARG A 81 -21.88 8.71 -21.71
C ARG A 81 -21.61 9.34 -20.35
N SER A 82 -22.62 9.32 -19.48
CA SER A 82 -22.45 9.79 -18.10
C SER A 82 -21.73 8.73 -17.27
N LEU A 83 -20.79 9.17 -16.44
CA LEU A 83 -20.11 8.35 -15.46
C LEU A 83 -20.03 9.11 -14.14
N ASN A 84 -20.71 8.58 -13.13
CA ASN A 84 -20.67 9.10 -11.76
C ASN A 84 -20.02 8.06 -10.85
N LEU A 85 -18.83 8.39 -10.37
CA LEU A 85 -18.08 7.57 -9.41
C LEU A 85 -18.11 8.29 -8.06
N PRO A 86 -18.38 7.59 -6.94
CA PRO A 86 -18.25 8.20 -5.62
C PRO A 86 -16.77 8.47 -5.31
N ASP A 87 -16.51 9.43 -4.42
CA ASP A 87 -15.15 9.84 -4.06
C ASP A 87 -14.34 8.71 -3.41
N SER A 88 -14.98 7.64 -2.93
CA SER A 88 -14.32 6.47 -2.34
C SER A 88 -13.66 5.53 -3.35
N GLY A 89 -13.94 5.67 -4.66
CA GLY A 89 -13.51 4.69 -5.66
C GLY A 89 -14.41 3.46 -5.77
N ASP A 90 -15.37 3.28 -4.85
CA ASP A 90 -16.30 2.15 -4.91
C ASP A 90 -17.27 2.32 -6.08
N LEU A 91 -17.17 1.48 -7.10
CA LEU A 91 -18.27 1.35 -8.06
C LEU A 91 -19.49 0.83 -7.30
N VAL A 92 -20.51 1.69 -7.15
CA VAL A 92 -21.75 1.40 -6.41
C VAL A 92 -22.46 0.17 -6.98
N ASP A 93 -22.21 -0.14 -8.25
CA ASP A 93 -22.68 -1.33 -8.97
C ASP A 93 -21.62 -1.78 -10.01
N ASP A 94 -20.60 -2.53 -9.54
CA ASP A 94 -19.52 -3.10 -10.36
C ASP A 94 -20.05 -3.87 -11.59
N ALA A 95 -21.15 -4.61 -11.40
CA ALA A 95 -21.75 -5.44 -12.44
C ALA A 95 -22.38 -4.57 -13.54
N SER A 96 -23.17 -3.56 -13.15
CA SER A 96 -23.81 -2.63 -14.10
C SER A 96 -22.79 -1.82 -14.92
N PHE A 97 -21.69 -1.38 -14.30
CA PHE A 97 -20.63 -0.70 -15.06
C PHE A 97 -19.90 -1.64 -16.03
N ALA A 98 -19.58 -2.87 -15.60
CA ALA A 98 -18.98 -3.87 -16.49
C ALA A 98 -19.93 -4.31 -17.61
N ASP A 99 -21.25 -4.40 -17.34
CA ASP A 99 -22.28 -4.65 -18.35
C ASP A 99 -22.30 -3.51 -19.38
N ALA A 100 -22.30 -2.25 -18.93
CA ALA A 100 -22.27 -1.08 -19.82
C ALA A 100 -21.00 -1.05 -20.69
N LEU A 101 -19.83 -1.42 -20.15
CA LEU A 101 -18.61 -1.55 -20.94
C LEU A 101 -18.69 -2.70 -21.94
N ARG A 102 -19.34 -3.83 -21.59
CA ARG A 102 -19.59 -4.94 -22.52
C ARG A 102 -20.51 -4.53 -23.65
N ASP A 103 -21.59 -3.82 -23.36
CA ASP A 103 -22.50 -3.31 -24.39
C ASP A 103 -21.76 -2.40 -25.37
N LEU A 104 -20.94 -1.47 -24.86
CA LEU A 104 -20.12 -0.57 -25.70
C LEU A 104 -19.10 -1.34 -26.55
N ARG A 105 -18.47 -2.37 -26.00
CA ARG A 105 -17.58 -3.26 -26.76
C ARG A 105 -18.37 -3.99 -27.86
N ASP A 106 -19.54 -4.54 -27.52
CA ASP A 106 -20.32 -5.39 -28.41
C ASP A 106 -21.04 -4.59 -29.53
N GLU A 107 -21.19 -3.27 -29.37
CA GLU A 107 -21.65 -2.36 -30.43
C GLU A 107 -20.75 -2.41 -31.68
N ARG A 108 -19.45 -2.73 -31.54
CA ARG A 108 -18.47 -2.73 -32.64
C ARG A 108 -17.54 -3.94 -32.53
N SER A 109 -17.52 -4.79 -33.55
CA SER A 109 -16.57 -5.91 -33.60
C SER A 109 -15.12 -5.41 -33.68
N GLY A 110 -14.26 -5.88 -32.79
CA GLY A 110 -12.82 -5.65 -32.84
C GLY A 110 -12.20 -5.40 -31.47
N VAL A 111 -11.03 -4.76 -31.45
CA VAL A 111 -10.27 -4.54 -30.22
C VAL A 111 -10.86 -3.37 -29.43
N ALA A 112 -11.04 -3.54 -28.12
CA ALA A 112 -11.56 -2.51 -27.24
C ALA A 112 -10.56 -2.14 -26.14
N VAL A 113 -10.38 -0.84 -25.90
CA VAL A 113 -9.43 -0.30 -24.93
C VAL A 113 -10.13 0.71 -24.02
N LEU A 114 -9.96 0.57 -22.71
CA LEU A 114 -10.29 1.59 -21.73
C LEU A 114 -9.04 2.44 -21.46
N VAL A 115 -9.11 3.73 -21.72
CA VAL A 115 -8.16 4.73 -21.22
C VAL A 115 -8.75 5.35 -19.96
N ASN A 116 -8.23 4.95 -18.80
CA ASN A 116 -8.68 5.54 -17.54
C ASN A 116 -7.94 6.85 -17.27
N ALA A 117 -8.66 7.97 -17.17
CA ALA A 117 -8.09 9.25 -16.73
C ALA A 117 -8.80 9.81 -15.49
N VAL A 118 -9.38 8.93 -14.67
CA VAL A 118 -9.99 9.30 -13.38
C VAL A 118 -8.94 9.13 -12.27
N GLY A 119 -8.63 10.24 -11.60
CA GLY A 119 -7.73 10.25 -10.44
C GLY A 119 -8.46 10.47 -9.10
N PRO A 120 -7.83 10.10 -7.96
CA PRO A 120 -6.49 9.52 -7.87
C PRO A 120 -6.48 8.01 -8.21
N ALA A 121 -5.39 7.54 -8.80
CA ALA A 121 -5.23 6.14 -9.22
C ALA A 121 -5.45 5.12 -8.08
N SER A 122 -5.03 5.47 -6.86
CA SER A 122 -5.19 4.65 -5.65
C SER A 122 -6.64 4.30 -5.29
N CYS A 123 -7.61 5.09 -5.77
CA CYS A 123 -9.04 4.83 -5.56
C CYS A 123 -9.70 4.18 -6.77
N PHE A 124 -9.34 4.61 -7.98
CA PHE A 124 -10.15 4.34 -9.17
C PHE A 124 -9.56 3.33 -10.15
N THR A 125 -8.23 3.16 -10.20
CA THR A 125 -7.60 2.32 -11.23
C THR A 125 -7.99 0.85 -11.08
N GLU A 126 -7.88 0.27 -9.88
CA GLU A 126 -8.20 -1.15 -9.63
C GLU A 126 -9.65 -1.51 -10.02
N PRO A 127 -10.71 -0.83 -9.50
CA PRO A 127 -12.08 -1.19 -9.83
C PRO A 127 -12.43 -0.96 -11.31
N LEU A 128 -11.98 0.15 -11.92
CA LEU A 128 -12.25 0.43 -13.33
C LEU A 128 -11.53 -0.56 -14.26
N ALA A 129 -10.28 -0.91 -13.95
CA ALA A 129 -9.52 -1.88 -14.71
C ALA A 129 -10.13 -3.28 -14.61
N LEU A 130 -10.57 -3.72 -13.42
CA LEU A 130 -11.25 -5.01 -13.26
C LEU A 130 -12.58 -5.07 -14.02
N ALA A 131 -13.37 -3.99 -14.02
CA ALA A 131 -14.60 -3.91 -14.81
C ALA A 131 -14.32 -3.99 -16.31
N ALA A 132 -13.28 -3.29 -16.80
CA ALA A 132 -12.85 -3.36 -18.20
C ALA A 132 -12.32 -4.75 -18.59
N ILE A 133 -11.50 -5.38 -17.75
CA ILE A 133 -11.01 -6.75 -17.97
C ILE A 133 -12.19 -7.73 -18.03
N GLY A 134 -13.13 -7.63 -17.10
CA GLY A 134 -14.37 -8.42 -17.12
C GLY A 134 -15.24 -8.15 -18.35
N ALA A 135 -15.14 -6.94 -18.91
CA ALA A 135 -15.76 -6.56 -20.16
C ALA A 135 -14.93 -6.90 -21.41
N GLY A 136 -13.79 -7.60 -21.28
CA GLY A 136 -12.97 -7.99 -22.44
C GLY A 136 -12.23 -6.81 -23.09
N MET A 137 -11.94 -5.75 -22.34
CA MET A 137 -11.23 -4.56 -22.83
C MET A 137 -9.81 -4.51 -22.28
N HIS A 138 -8.85 -4.13 -23.12
CA HIS A 138 -7.53 -3.72 -22.65
C HIS A 138 -7.63 -2.47 -21.78
N VAL A 139 -6.61 -2.21 -20.97
CA VAL A 139 -6.59 -1.04 -20.08
C VAL A 139 -5.30 -0.27 -20.25
N VAL A 140 -5.42 1.05 -20.35
CA VAL A 140 -4.32 2.01 -20.27
C VAL A 140 -4.67 3.01 -19.16
N ASP A 141 -3.74 3.21 -18.24
CA ASP A 141 -3.89 4.15 -17.13
C ASP A 141 -2.58 4.95 -16.95
N PRO A 142 -2.63 6.30 -16.88
CA PRO A 142 -1.46 7.11 -16.59
C PRO A 142 -0.99 6.99 -15.14
N GLY A 143 -1.86 6.56 -14.23
CA GLY A 143 -1.51 6.23 -12.85
C GLY A 143 -1.08 4.77 -12.69
N ALA A 144 -0.27 4.51 -11.65
CA ALA A 144 0.23 3.18 -11.36
C ALA A 144 0.72 3.04 -9.92
N SER A 145 0.85 1.78 -9.51
CA SER A 145 1.70 1.35 -8.41
C SER A 145 2.02 -0.14 -8.55
N GLU A 146 3.06 -0.59 -7.87
CA GLU A 146 3.43 -1.99 -7.76
C GLU A 146 2.28 -2.85 -7.20
N ARG A 147 1.48 -2.28 -6.28
CA ARG A 147 0.26 -2.92 -5.77
C ARG A 147 -0.75 -3.16 -6.90
N LEU A 148 -1.00 -2.14 -7.72
CA LEU A 148 -1.97 -2.22 -8.82
C LEU A 148 -1.53 -3.23 -9.88
N LEU A 149 -0.23 -3.27 -10.21
CA LEU A 149 0.32 -4.27 -11.13
C LEU A 149 0.09 -5.69 -10.61
N ARG A 150 0.42 -5.96 -9.34
CA ARG A 150 0.19 -7.27 -8.73
C ARG A 150 -1.28 -7.67 -8.69
N ALA A 151 -2.18 -6.72 -8.43
CA ALA A 151 -3.62 -6.97 -8.38
C ALA A 151 -4.21 -7.29 -9.76
N LEU A 152 -3.71 -6.65 -10.82
CA LEU A 152 -4.30 -6.71 -12.16
C LEU A 152 -3.65 -7.75 -13.09
N ASP A 153 -2.40 -8.18 -12.84
CA ASP A 153 -1.68 -9.08 -13.76
C ASP A 153 -2.37 -10.43 -13.96
N GLY A 154 -2.77 -11.09 -12.86
CA GLY A 154 -3.47 -12.38 -12.91
C GLY A 154 -4.80 -12.31 -13.71
N PRO A 155 -5.72 -11.39 -13.36
CA PRO A 155 -6.94 -11.16 -14.13
C PRO A 155 -6.69 -10.84 -15.61
N ALA A 156 -5.74 -9.96 -15.91
CA ALA A 156 -5.40 -9.54 -17.27
C ALA A 156 -4.87 -10.71 -18.12
N ARG A 157 -3.94 -11.50 -17.58
CA ARG A 157 -3.41 -12.70 -18.27
C ARG A 157 -4.49 -13.73 -18.53
N LYS A 158 -5.36 -13.97 -17.54
CA LYS A 158 -6.47 -14.92 -17.67
C LYS A 158 -7.44 -14.51 -18.78
N ALA A 159 -7.68 -13.21 -18.94
CA ALA A 159 -8.53 -12.67 -19.99
C ALA A 159 -7.83 -12.53 -21.35
N GLY A 160 -6.50 -12.73 -21.43
CA GLY A 160 -5.73 -12.48 -22.64
C GLY A 160 -5.61 -10.99 -22.99
N LEU A 161 -5.72 -10.10 -22.00
CA LEU A 161 -5.74 -8.65 -22.18
C LEU A 161 -4.46 -8.01 -21.67
N ALA A 162 -4.05 -6.95 -22.37
CA ALA A 162 -2.97 -6.07 -21.93
C ALA A 162 -3.49 -4.98 -20.98
N VAL A 163 -2.76 -4.77 -19.88
CA VAL A 163 -2.99 -3.67 -18.93
C VAL A 163 -1.69 -2.89 -18.79
N LEU A 164 -1.69 -1.65 -19.28
CA LEU A 164 -0.54 -0.75 -19.23
C LEU A 164 -0.80 0.32 -18.17
N LEU A 165 -0.08 0.22 -17.05
CA LEU A 165 -0.14 1.21 -15.97
C LEU A 165 1.05 2.15 -16.06
N GLY A 166 0.86 3.41 -15.69
CA GLY A 166 1.91 4.42 -15.77
C GLY A 166 2.16 4.87 -17.20
N ALA A 167 1.11 4.99 -18.01
CA ALA A 167 1.18 5.59 -19.34
C ALA A 167 1.03 7.13 -19.26
N GLY A 168 1.75 7.78 -18.34
CA GLY A 168 1.72 9.22 -18.11
C GLY A 168 3.11 9.85 -18.21
N VAL A 169 3.26 11.06 -17.67
CA VAL A 169 4.58 11.70 -17.56
C VAL A 169 5.41 11.06 -16.44
N GLN A 170 4.88 11.06 -15.21
CA GLN A 170 5.48 10.42 -14.04
C GLN A 170 4.35 9.73 -13.25
N PRO A 171 4.27 8.38 -13.26
CA PRO A 171 5.15 7.44 -13.97
C PRO A 171 4.90 7.40 -15.49
N GLY A 172 5.86 6.85 -16.25
CA GLY A 172 5.76 6.53 -17.67
C GLY A 172 6.90 7.10 -18.51
N LEU A 173 6.70 8.31 -19.02
CA LEU A 173 7.65 9.00 -19.87
C LEU A 173 9.02 9.16 -19.18
N THR A 174 9.02 9.45 -17.88
CA THR A 174 10.25 9.52 -17.07
C THR A 174 11.00 8.19 -17.03
N GLY A 175 10.31 7.07 -16.77
CA GLY A 175 10.89 5.73 -16.80
C GLY A 175 11.47 5.35 -18.16
N MET A 176 10.73 5.63 -19.25
CA MET A 176 11.20 5.39 -20.62
C MET A 176 12.45 6.22 -20.94
N MET A 177 12.43 7.53 -20.66
CA MET A 177 13.58 8.42 -20.92
C MET A 177 14.82 7.97 -20.14
N LEU A 178 14.64 7.59 -18.88
CA LEU A 178 15.70 7.06 -18.03
C LEU A 178 16.34 5.83 -18.66
N MET A 179 15.53 4.82 -19.00
CA MET A 179 16.06 3.56 -19.53
C MET A 179 16.68 3.73 -20.90
N ARG A 180 16.12 4.60 -21.75
CA ARG A 180 16.72 4.87 -23.06
C ARG A 180 18.09 5.53 -22.96
N ALA A 181 18.25 6.47 -22.03
CA ALA A 181 19.55 7.08 -21.76
C ALA A 181 20.55 6.04 -21.20
N VAL A 182 20.12 5.18 -20.29
CA VAL A 182 20.95 4.10 -19.74
C VAL A 182 21.36 3.11 -20.84
N GLU A 183 20.43 2.70 -21.71
CA GLU A 183 20.72 1.81 -22.84
C GLU A 183 21.79 2.37 -23.78
N LEU A 184 21.76 3.68 -24.06
CA LEU A 184 22.77 4.34 -24.91
C LEU A 184 24.19 4.23 -24.35
N THR A 185 24.34 4.05 -23.02
CA THR A 185 25.66 3.84 -22.40
C THR A 185 26.24 2.44 -22.66
N GLY A 186 25.43 1.47 -23.07
CA GLY A 186 25.85 0.11 -23.43
C GLY A 186 26.27 -0.81 -22.28
N ALA A 187 26.40 -0.31 -21.05
CA ALA A 187 26.77 -1.10 -19.87
C ALA A 187 26.01 -0.65 -18.61
N PRO A 188 24.69 -0.96 -18.48
CA PRO A 188 23.82 -0.47 -17.40
C PRO A 188 24.40 -0.65 -15.98
N GLN A 189 25.05 -1.78 -15.72
CA GLN A 189 25.66 -2.12 -14.44
C GLN A 189 26.84 -1.22 -14.04
N ALA A 190 27.51 -0.59 -15.02
CA ALA A 190 28.58 0.37 -14.81
C ALA A 190 28.10 1.83 -14.95
N THR A 191 26.79 2.01 -15.14
CA THR A 191 26.18 3.32 -15.35
C THR A 191 25.64 3.90 -14.04
N SER A 192 26.02 5.15 -13.78
CA SER A 192 25.39 6.01 -12.78
C SER A 192 24.51 7.03 -13.49
N ALA A 193 23.24 7.04 -13.13
CA ALA A 193 22.24 7.94 -13.69
C ALA A 193 21.73 8.93 -12.64
N SER A 194 21.53 10.18 -13.06
CA SER A 194 20.90 11.22 -12.25
C SER A 194 19.73 11.82 -13.02
N MET A 195 18.64 12.14 -12.32
CA MET A 195 17.42 12.66 -12.95
C MET A 195 16.79 13.79 -12.15
N LEU A 196 16.33 14.84 -12.84
CA LEU A 196 15.48 15.90 -12.31
C LEU A 196 14.13 15.87 -13.02
N VAL A 197 13.04 15.86 -12.26
CA VAL A 197 11.68 15.85 -12.80
C VAL A 197 10.82 16.85 -12.07
N GLY A 198 10.14 17.74 -12.79
CA GLY A 198 9.19 18.67 -12.18
C GLY A 198 9.29 20.08 -12.73
N GLY A 199 8.76 21.05 -12.00
CA GLY A 199 8.76 22.44 -12.42
C GLY A 199 7.70 23.29 -11.73
N ARG A 200 7.14 24.24 -12.47
CA ARG A 200 6.06 25.14 -12.03
C ARG A 200 4.78 24.84 -12.81
N GLN A 201 3.85 24.15 -12.16
CA GLN A 201 2.54 23.84 -12.72
C GLN A 201 1.45 23.85 -11.64
N ARG A 202 0.21 23.96 -12.09
CA ARG A 202 -0.96 23.89 -11.20
C ARG A 202 -1.18 22.44 -10.75
N LEU A 203 -1.39 22.24 -9.45
CA LEU A 203 -1.70 20.94 -8.86
C LEU A 203 -3.21 20.82 -8.67
N THR A 204 -3.78 19.71 -9.16
CA THR A 204 -5.18 19.37 -8.90
C THR A 204 -5.31 18.61 -7.58
N PRO A 205 -6.49 18.57 -6.93
CA PRO A 205 -6.69 17.74 -5.75
C PRO A 205 -6.30 16.27 -5.95
N ALA A 206 -6.57 15.69 -7.12
CA ALA A 206 -6.13 14.32 -7.43
C ALA A 206 -4.60 14.22 -7.44
N THR A 207 -3.90 15.15 -8.09
CA THR A 207 -2.43 15.21 -8.10
C THR A 207 -1.86 15.39 -6.69
N LEU A 208 -2.50 16.18 -5.84
CA LEU A 208 -2.08 16.39 -4.45
C LEU A 208 -2.16 15.10 -3.63
N ARG A 209 -3.23 14.32 -3.80
CA ARG A 209 -3.38 13.00 -3.16
C ARG A 209 -2.38 11.99 -3.70
N GLU A 210 -2.11 12.00 -5.00
CA GLU A 210 -1.10 11.14 -5.63
C GLU A 210 0.30 11.48 -5.12
N TYR A 211 0.62 12.78 -5.03
CA TYR A 211 1.89 13.25 -4.45
C TYR A 211 2.03 12.86 -2.97
N LEU A 212 0.99 13.02 -2.14
CA LEU A 212 1.04 12.52 -0.76
C LEU A 212 1.19 11.00 -0.69
N GLY A 213 0.53 10.27 -1.60
CA GLY A 213 0.66 8.83 -1.74
C GLY A 213 2.09 8.40 -2.04
N SER A 214 2.78 9.09 -2.95
CA SER A 214 4.19 8.79 -3.26
C SER A 214 5.14 9.12 -2.13
N LEU A 215 4.78 10.05 -1.24
CA LEU A 215 5.54 10.31 -0.01
C LEU A 215 5.38 9.24 1.07
N SER A 216 4.50 8.25 0.86
CA SER A 216 4.35 7.09 1.73
C SER A 216 5.16 5.90 1.20
N ALA A 217 5.53 4.96 2.09
CA ALA A 217 6.22 3.72 1.71
C ALA A 217 5.40 2.81 0.76
N ASP A 218 4.14 3.17 0.49
CA ASP A 218 3.21 2.45 -0.38
C ASP A 218 3.16 3.04 -1.82
N GLY A 219 3.94 4.10 -2.12
CA GLY A 219 3.98 4.77 -3.44
C GLY A 219 5.34 5.27 -3.91
N GLY A 220 6.42 4.93 -3.20
CA GLY A 220 7.81 5.32 -3.52
C GLY A 220 8.69 5.37 -2.27
N TRP A 221 9.94 5.81 -2.42
CA TRP A 221 10.89 5.96 -1.32
C TRP A 221 11.48 7.38 -1.30
N PRO A 222 10.89 8.31 -0.53
CA PRO A 222 11.45 9.64 -0.30
C PRO A 222 12.84 9.58 0.33
N GLY A 223 13.77 10.38 -0.20
CA GLY A 223 15.15 10.43 0.29
C GLY A 223 15.97 9.17 0.00
N ALA A 224 15.55 8.34 -0.96
CA ALA A 224 16.25 7.12 -1.34
C ALA A 224 16.80 7.16 -2.77
N VAL A 225 17.79 6.30 -3.03
CA VAL A 225 18.52 6.14 -4.29
C VAL A 225 18.64 4.65 -4.63
N TRP A 226 18.88 4.31 -5.90
CA TRP A 226 19.16 2.94 -6.32
C TRP A 226 20.66 2.68 -6.28
N LYS A 227 21.07 1.55 -5.72
CA LYS A 227 22.47 1.09 -5.75
C LYS A 227 22.55 -0.40 -6.05
N GLY A 228 22.93 -0.73 -7.29
CA GLY A 228 23.18 -2.07 -7.81
C GLY A 228 21.97 -3.00 -7.72
N THR A 229 21.67 -3.49 -6.52
CA THR A 229 20.67 -4.53 -6.28
C THR A 229 19.41 -4.03 -5.56
N GLY A 230 19.31 -2.75 -5.21
CA GLY A 230 18.10 -2.26 -4.54
C GLY A 230 18.08 -0.78 -4.17
N VAL A 231 16.93 -0.39 -3.63
CA VAL A 231 16.68 0.96 -3.10
C VAL A 231 17.33 1.10 -1.72
N THR A 232 18.05 2.20 -1.51
CA THR A 232 18.79 2.50 -0.28
C THR A 232 18.59 3.96 0.11
N ALA A 233 18.56 4.27 1.41
CA ALA A 233 18.49 5.66 1.86
C ALA A 233 19.71 6.45 1.36
N ASP A 234 19.50 7.67 0.88
CA ASP A 234 20.61 8.53 0.49
C ASP A 234 21.34 9.05 1.73
N ALA A 235 22.61 8.67 1.88
CA ALA A 235 23.48 9.21 2.92
C ALA A 235 24.10 10.56 2.51
N GLY A 236 23.96 10.95 1.24
CA GLY A 236 24.44 12.22 0.70
C GLY A 236 23.57 13.40 1.14
N ARG A 237 24.20 14.53 1.45
CA ARG A 237 23.50 15.81 1.68
C ARG A 237 23.40 16.67 0.42
N ASP A 238 24.08 16.29 -0.66
CA ASP A 238 24.15 17.10 -1.86
C ASP A 238 22.90 16.90 -2.72
N PRO A 239 22.22 17.99 -3.11
CA PRO A 239 21.08 17.92 -4.01
C PRO A 239 21.50 17.31 -5.36
N VAL A 240 20.55 16.64 -6.03
CA VAL A 240 20.78 16.18 -7.40
C VAL A 240 20.99 17.43 -8.28
N ALA A 241 22.14 17.50 -8.93
CA ALA A 241 22.51 18.56 -9.86
C ALA A 241 22.99 17.92 -11.17
N LEU A 242 22.52 18.46 -12.29
CA LEU A 242 22.85 17.96 -13.62
C LEU A 242 23.68 18.98 -14.40
N PRO A 243 24.73 18.56 -15.12
CA PRO A 243 25.52 19.47 -15.95
C PRO A 243 24.64 20.21 -16.96
N GLY A 244 24.75 21.54 -17.01
CA GLY A 244 24.01 22.38 -17.96
C GLY A 244 22.55 22.67 -17.60
N VAL A 245 22.04 22.13 -16.50
CA VAL A 245 20.66 22.39 -16.03
C VAL A 245 20.70 23.41 -14.91
N ALA A 246 20.18 24.61 -15.18
CA ALA A 246 20.02 25.68 -14.18
C ALA A 246 18.55 25.72 -13.72
N LEU A 247 18.33 25.52 -12.41
CA LEU A 247 17.01 25.62 -11.82
C LEU A 247 16.70 27.07 -11.38
N PRO A 248 15.43 27.50 -11.41
CA PRO A 248 15.03 28.80 -10.89
C PRO A 248 15.41 28.98 -9.42
N GLU A 249 15.74 30.22 -9.04
CA GLU A 249 16.04 30.56 -7.64
C GLU A 249 14.82 30.25 -6.74
N GLY A 250 15.04 29.46 -5.69
CA GLY A 250 13.98 29.06 -4.76
C GLY A 250 13.25 27.75 -5.13
N ALA A 251 13.56 27.13 -6.27
CA ALA A 251 13.05 25.80 -6.60
C ALA A 251 13.54 24.76 -5.58
N GLN A 252 12.63 23.96 -5.05
CA GLN A 252 12.97 22.87 -4.13
C GLN A 252 13.30 21.60 -4.91
N VAL A 253 14.46 21.01 -4.62
CA VAL A 253 14.87 19.69 -5.13
C VAL A 253 14.76 18.68 -4.01
N SER A 254 13.96 17.63 -4.20
CA SER A 254 13.74 16.57 -3.21
C SER A 254 14.02 15.21 -3.81
N ILE A 255 15.01 14.51 -3.25
CA ILE A 255 15.37 13.15 -3.69
C ILE A 255 14.18 12.23 -3.46
N HIS A 256 13.83 11.48 -4.50
CA HIS A 256 12.70 10.58 -4.48
C HIS A 256 12.96 9.42 -5.45
N MET A 257 12.78 8.20 -4.97
CA MET A 257 12.80 7.01 -5.81
C MET A 257 11.37 6.55 -6.05
N ASP A 258 10.86 6.74 -7.28
CA ASP A 258 9.57 6.21 -7.70
C ASP A 258 9.64 4.68 -7.89
N GLU A 259 8.51 3.99 -7.71
CA GLU A 259 8.39 2.54 -7.88
C GLU A 259 8.77 2.09 -9.30
N GLU A 260 8.35 2.84 -10.32
CA GLU A 260 8.70 2.59 -11.73
C GLU A 260 10.22 2.58 -11.92
N TYR A 261 10.93 3.54 -11.33
CA TYR A 261 12.38 3.66 -11.49
C TYR A 261 13.10 2.48 -10.85
N ALA A 262 12.65 2.05 -9.67
CA ALA A 262 13.21 0.88 -9.00
C ALA A 262 12.96 -0.41 -9.78
N HIS A 263 11.76 -0.60 -10.35
CA HIS A 263 11.44 -1.73 -11.24
C HIS A 263 12.36 -1.75 -12.46
N LEU A 264 12.48 -0.62 -13.16
CA LEU A 264 13.29 -0.50 -14.37
C LEU A 264 14.79 -0.66 -14.06
N ALA A 265 15.28 -0.05 -12.99
CA ALA A 265 16.68 -0.17 -12.55
C ALA A 265 17.02 -1.63 -12.19
N GLY A 266 16.14 -2.32 -11.48
CA GLY A 266 16.31 -3.73 -11.14
C GLY A 266 16.26 -4.66 -12.36
N SER A 267 15.28 -4.48 -13.24
CA SER A 267 15.11 -5.32 -14.44
C SER A 267 16.23 -5.14 -15.48
N ARG A 268 16.87 -3.96 -15.54
CA ARG A 268 17.98 -3.67 -16.46
C ARG A 268 19.35 -3.72 -15.81
N GLY A 269 19.44 -4.03 -14.52
CA GLY A 269 20.71 -4.13 -13.79
C GLY A 269 21.47 -2.81 -13.71
N LEU A 270 20.79 -1.69 -13.53
CA LEU A 270 21.41 -0.37 -13.42
C LEU A 270 22.32 -0.28 -12.19
N GLY A 271 23.52 0.27 -12.36
CA GLY A 271 24.51 0.44 -11.30
C GLY A 271 24.08 1.42 -10.21
N GLU A 272 23.70 2.64 -10.57
CA GLU A 272 23.24 3.66 -9.63
C GLU A 272 22.18 4.58 -10.26
N LEU A 273 21.19 4.98 -9.45
CA LEU A 273 20.21 6.01 -9.84
C LEU A 273 19.96 6.99 -8.69
N ARG A 274 20.12 8.29 -8.98
CA ARG A 274 19.70 9.39 -8.11
C ARG A 274 18.66 10.25 -8.82
N ALA A 275 17.38 10.06 -8.49
CA ALA A 275 16.28 10.86 -9.03
C ALA A 275 15.77 11.87 -7.99
N ALA A 276 15.37 13.06 -8.45
CA ALA A 276 14.77 14.05 -7.59
C ALA A 276 13.61 14.79 -8.27
N ASN A 277 12.60 15.09 -7.46
CA ASN A 277 11.48 15.93 -7.84
C ASN A 277 11.86 17.41 -7.66
N VAL A 278 11.49 18.24 -8.62
CA VAL A 278 11.68 19.69 -8.64
C VAL A 278 10.33 20.37 -8.47
N MET A 279 10.21 21.24 -7.46
CA MET A 279 9.02 22.05 -7.26
C MET A 279 9.40 23.53 -7.22
N ASP A 280 8.99 24.26 -8.26
CA ASP A 280 9.18 25.70 -8.39
C ASP A 280 7.89 26.44 -8.00
N ALA A 281 7.48 26.24 -6.74
CA ALA A 281 6.20 26.72 -6.21
C ALA A 281 6.29 26.98 -4.68
N PRO A 282 6.92 28.09 -4.25
CA PRO A 282 7.24 28.31 -2.84
C PRO A 282 6.00 28.41 -1.94
N ARG A 283 4.88 28.96 -2.41
CA ARG A 283 3.64 29.02 -1.60
C ARG A 283 3.01 27.64 -1.47
N THR A 284 3.04 26.86 -2.55
CA THR A 284 2.55 25.48 -2.58
C THR A 284 3.34 24.61 -1.62
N ILE A 285 4.68 24.72 -1.62
CA ILE A 285 5.56 23.99 -0.70
C ILE A 285 5.23 24.31 0.76
N ASP A 286 5.10 25.60 1.08
CA ASP A 286 4.75 26.03 2.44
C ASP A 286 3.39 25.47 2.86
N MET A 287 2.39 25.58 1.98
CA MET A 287 1.06 25.08 2.27
C MET A 287 1.01 23.56 2.37
N MET A 288 1.78 22.83 1.55
CA MET A 288 1.91 21.37 1.66
C MET A 288 2.48 20.95 3.02
N ARG A 289 3.51 21.64 3.52
CA ARG A 289 4.07 21.36 4.85
C ARG A 289 3.03 21.57 5.95
N ARG A 290 2.25 22.65 5.86
CA ARG A 290 1.15 22.93 6.78
C ARG A 290 0.02 21.91 6.67
N TRP A 291 -0.29 21.44 5.46
CA TRP A 291 -1.28 20.38 5.25
C TRP A 291 -0.83 19.06 5.86
N ILE A 292 0.44 18.67 5.66
CA ILE A 292 1.05 17.49 6.28
C ILE A 292 1.06 17.61 7.81
N ALA A 293 1.25 18.82 8.34
CA ALA A 293 1.19 19.11 9.78
C ALA A 293 -0.25 19.19 10.34
N GLY A 294 -1.29 19.10 9.49
CA GLY A 294 -2.70 19.24 9.88
C GLY A 294 -3.17 20.69 10.11
N GLU A 295 -2.37 21.68 9.74
CA GLU A 295 -2.64 23.11 9.92
C GLU A 295 -3.32 23.77 8.70
N ALA A 296 -3.46 23.02 7.60
CA ALA A 296 -4.08 23.46 6.35
C ALA A 296 -4.87 22.31 5.72
N THR A 297 -5.74 22.62 4.77
CA THR A 297 -6.55 21.65 4.03
C THR A 297 -5.97 21.40 2.63
N GLU A 298 -6.41 20.32 1.99
CA GLU A 298 -6.13 20.05 0.57
C GLU A 298 -6.52 21.24 -0.33
N GLN A 299 -7.65 21.88 -0.03
CA GLN A 299 -8.12 23.03 -0.78
C GLN A 299 -7.17 24.22 -0.63
N ASP A 300 -6.62 24.45 0.56
CA ASP A 300 -5.65 25.52 0.79
C ASP A 300 -4.39 25.32 -0.06
N VAL A 301 -3.91 24.08 -0.18
CA VAL A 301 -2.77 23.72 -1.03
C VAL A 301 -3.12 23.91 -2.50
N SER A 302 -4.32 23.48 -2.93
CA SER A 302 -4.79 23.69 -4.31
C SER A 302 -4.88 25.18 -4.66
N ASP A 303 -5.34 26.01 -3.73
CA ASP A 303 -5.43 27.46 -3.92
C ASP A 303 -4.04 28.11 -3.93
N ALA A 304 -3.12 27.66 -3.08
CA ALA A 304 -1.72 28.10 -3.10
C ALA A 304 -1.06 27.76 -4.44
N SER A 305 -1.30 26.57 -4.96
CA SER A 305 -0.82 26.14 -6.27
C SER A 305 -1.41 26.93 -7.43
N ALA A 306 -2.71 27.27 -7.37
CA ALA A 306 -3.30 28.20 -8.32
C ALA A 306 -2.59 29.55 -8.30
N ARG A 307 -2.34 30.13 -7.11
CA ARG A 307 -1.65 31.42 -7.00
C ARG A 307 -0.20 31.39 -7.49
N ASP A 308 0.54 30.30 -7.23
CA ASP A 308 1.91 30.14 -7.77
C ASP A 308 1.89 30.02 -9.30
N ALA A 309 0.89 29.34 -9.86
CA ALA A 309 0.71 29.24 -11.31
C ALA A 309 0.27 30.58 -11.94
N ASP A 310 -0.63 31.33 -11.29
CA ASP A 310 -1.15 32.61 -11.79
C ASP A 310 -0.13 33.77 -11.64
N ALA A 311 0.78 33.68 -10.68
CA ALA A 311 1.85 34.67 -10.48
C ALA A 311 2.95 34.59 -11.56
N ALA A 312 3.00 33.49 -12.31
CA ALA A 312 3.79 33.36 -13.53
C ALA A 312 3.11 34.20 -14.63
N ALA A 313 3.73 35.30 -15.06
CA ALA A 313 3.06 36.32 -15.87
C ALA A 313 2.45 35.71 -17.15
N ASP A 314 1.12 35.88 -17.32
CA ASP A 314 0.33 35.44 -18.48
C ASP A 314 0.45 33.95 -18.90
N GLY A 315 0.86 33.05 -17.98
CA GLY A 315 0.96 31.61 -18.23
C GLY A 315 2.15 31.18 -19.12
N ALA A 316 2.97 32.14 -19.58
CA ALA A 316 4.17 31.88 -20.40
C ALA A 316 5.35 31.33 -19.57
N ASP A 317 5.26 31.40 -18.25
CA ASP A 317 6.29 30.95 -17.30
C ASP A 317 5.95 29.57 -16.66
N LEU A 318 4.85 28.91 -17.07
CA LEU A 318 4.58 27.54 -16.65
C LEU A 318 5.51 26.58 -17.39
N TRP A 319 6.16 25.70 -16.64
CA TRP A 319 7.10 24.75 -17.20
C TRP A 319 7.15 23.47 -16.38
N PHE A 320 7.39 22.37 -17.07
CA PHE A 320 7.69 21.07 -16.52
C PHE A 320 8.85 20.48 -17.32
N GLY A 321 9.88 20.02 -16.61
CA GLY A 321 11.08 19.46 -17.19
C GLY A 321 11.32 18.03 -16.74
N ILE A 322 11.85 17.23 -17.65
CA ILE A 322 12.47 15.94 -17.36
C ILE A 322 13.90 16.04 -17.88
N ASP A 323 14.88 15.85 -17.01
CA ASP A 323 16.30 15.85 -17.37
C ASP A 323 16.95 14.58 -16.84
N VAL A 324 17.47 13.75 -17.73
CA VAL A 324 18.20 12.53 -17.42
C VAL A 324 19.65 12.69 -17.84
N HIS A 325 20.57 12.31 -16.96
CA HIS A 325 22.00 12.24 -17.24
C HIS A 325 22.55 10.88 -16.83
N ALA A 326 22.90 10.04 -17.80
CA ALA A 326 23.48 8.72 -17.58
C ALA A 326 24.96 8.72 -17.97
N ARG A 327 25.84 8.29 -17.06
CA ARG A 327 27.29 8.25 -17.26
C ARG A 327 27.83 6.85 -16.95
N CYS A 328 28.58 6.29 -17.88
CA CYS A 328 29.28 5.01 -17.73
C CYS A 328 30.78 5.22 -17.85
N GLN A 329 31.55 4.70 -16.90
CA GLN A 329 33.00 4.55 -16.99
C GLN A 329 33.35 3.07 -16.82
N ASP A 330 33.89 2.46 -17.85
CA ASP A 330 34.42 1.09 -17.81
C ASP A 330 35.70 0.98 -18.66
N ASP A 331 36.15 -0.26 -18.91
CA ASP A 331 37.32 -0.56 -19.72
C ASP A 331 37.20 -0.10 -21.18
N ALA A 332 35.98 0.11 -21.68
CA ALA A 332 35.75 0.58 -23.04
C ALA A 332 35.88 2.11 -23.14
N GLY A 333 35.85 2.85 -22.02
CA GLY A 333 36.00 4.31 -21.98
C GLY A 333 34.78 5.04 -21.41
N MET A 334 34.83 6.37 -21.44
CA MET A 334 33.76 7.23 -20.95
C MET A 334 32.62 7.31 -21.98
N ARG A 335 31.38 7.11 -21.51
CA ARG A 335 30.15 7.39 -22.28
C ARG A 335 29.17 8.18 -21.44
N VAL A 336 28.54 9.18 -22.05
CA VAL A 336 27.53 10.04 -21.42
C VAL A 336 26.32 10.13 -22.35
N ALA A 337 25.15 9.79 -21.84
CA ALA A 337 23.87 10.00 -22.51
C ALA A 337 23.03 11.00 -21.73
N ARG A 338 22.34 11.89 -22.44
CA ARG A 338 21.38 12.83 -21.86
C ARG A 338 20.06 12.72 -22.58
N ALA A 339 18.97 12.80 -21.82
CA ALA A 339 17.62 12.89 -22.36
C ALA A 339 16.92 14.08 -21.69
N THR A 340 16.37 14.99 -22.48
CA THR A 340 15.75 16.21 -21.97
C THR A 340 14.40 16.42 -22.63
N LEU A 341 13.40 16.78 -21.83
CA LEU A 341 12.09 17.16 -22.31
C LEU A 341 11.59 18.39 -21.56
N ARG A 342 10.90 19.28 -22.28
CA ARG A 342 10.23 20.46 -21.72
C ARG A 342 8.80 20.56 -22.23
N CYS A 343 7.86 20.86 -21.35
CA CYS A 343 6.48 21.16 -21.71
C CYS A 343 5.87 22.17 -20.74
N ASN A 344 4.80 22.85 -21.16
CA ASN A 344 4.13 23.84 -20.30
C ASN A 344 3.03 23.20 -19.42
N ASP A 345 2.56 22.00 -19.78
CA ASP A 345 1.50 21.27 -19.07
C ASP A 345 1.75 19.76 -19.11
N SER A 346 2.16 19.18 -17.98
CA SER A 346 2.45 17.75 -17.88
C SER A 346 1.20 16.87 -17.92
N TYR A 347 0.01 17.41 -17.64
CA TYR A 347 -1.25 16.65 -17.71
C TYR A 347 -1.68 16.46 -19.16
N VAL A 348 -1.53 17.49 -20.00
CA VAL A 348 -1.77 17.37 -21.44
C VAL A 348 -0.83 16.34 -22.03
N LEU A 349 0.47 16.42 -21.70
CA LEU A 349 1.47 15.45 -22.15
C LEU A 349 1.15 14.03 -21.66
N SER A 350 0.72 13.87 -20.40
CA SER A 350 0.30 12.56 -19.87
C SER A 350 -0.88 11.98 -20.64
N GLY A 351 -1.83 12.83 -21.06
CA GLY A 351 -2.93 12.40 -21.92
C GLY A 351 -2.49 11.96 -23.31
N GLU A 352 -1.53 12.66 -23.91
CA GLU A 352 -0.94 12.27 -25.19
C GLU A 352 -0.19 10.93 -25.08
N VAL A 353 0.60 10.72 -24.02
CA VAL A 353 1.28 9.46 -23.70
C VAL A 353 0.29 8.30 -23.54
N ALA A 354 -0.79 8.51 -22.78
CA ALA A 354 -1.85 7.52 -22.61
C ALA A 354 -2.57 7.20 -23.93
N GLY A 355 -2.85 8.21 -24.75
CA GLY A 355 -3.44 8.02 -26.08
C GLY A 355 -2.53 7.23 -27.02
N MET A 356 -1.23 7.53 -27.03
CA MET A 356 -0.24 6.76 -27.79
C MET A 356 -0.13 5.31 -27.31
N ALA A 357 -0.18 5.07 -26.01
CA ALA A 357 -0.19 3.72 -25.46
C ALA A 357 -1.46 2.93 -25.84
N ALA A 358 -2.62 3.60 -25.87
CA ALA A 358 -3.86 2.98 -26.35
C ALA A 358 -3.77 2.60 -27.83
N LEU A 359 -3.21 3.47 -28.68
CA LEU A 359 -2.96 3.15 -30.09
C LEU A 359 -1.98 1.96 -30.24
N ALA A 360 -0.92 1.91 -29.43
CA ALA A 360 0.02 0.79 -29.43
C ALA A 360 -0.66 -0.55 -29.08
N VAL A 361 -1.58 -0.54 -28.10
CA VAL A 361 -2.40 -1.71 -27.75
C VAL A 361 -3.30 -2.13 -28.92
N LEU A 362 -3.82 -1.19 -29.70
CA LEU A 362 -4.57 -1.46 -30.94
C LEU A 362 -3.67 -1.95 -32.10
N GLY A 363 -2.37 -2.11 -31.88
CA GLY A 363 -1.40 -2.45 -32.94
C GLY A 363 -1.11 -1.28 -33.89
N ARG A 364 -1.40 -0.05 -33.48
CA ARG A 364 -1.21 1.18 -34.26
C ARG A 364 -0.02 1.97 -33.71
N GLY A 365 1.04 2.10 -34.49
CA GLY A 365 2.22 2.93 -34.16
C GLY A 365 3.37 2.20 -33.44
N ALA A 366 3.10 1.15 -32.66
CA ALA A 366 4.16 0.36 -32.00
C ALA A 366 4.85 -0.61 -32.96
N ALA A 367 6.15 -0.83 -32.76
CA ALA A 367 6.96 -1.74 -33.58
C ALA A 367 6.70 -3.23 -33.26
N ALA A 368 6.25 -3.52 -32.04
CA ALA A 368 5.91 -4.86 -31.59
C ALA A 368 4.56 -4.87 -30.87
N ALA A 369 3.89 -6.03 -30.89
CA ALA A 369 2.60 -6.20 -30.24
C ALA A 369 2.74 -6.14 -28.71
N VAL A 370 1.79 -5.47 -28.05
CA VAL A 370 1.70 -5.46 -26.59
C VAL A 370 1.12 -6.79 -26.11
N VAL A 371 1.87 -7.51 -25.29
CA VAL A 371 1.48 -8.83 -24.80
C VAL A 371 0.53 -8.75 -23.59
N PRO A 372 -0.33 -9.77 -23.37
CA PRO A 372 -1.22 -9.83 -22.21
C PRO A 372 -0.52 -9.75 -20.85
N GLY A 373 -1.28 -9.34 -19.83
CA GLY A 373 -0.82 -9.12 -18.45
C GLY A 373 -0.66 -7.64 -18.09
N ALA A 374 -0.48 -7.36 -16.81
CA ALA A 374 -0.28 -6.02 -16.28
C ALA A 374 1.22 -5.70 -16.20
N ARG A 375 1.60 -4.52 -16.66
CA ARG A 375 2.99 -4.05 -16.66
C ARG A 375 3.08 -2.53 -16.59
N TRP A 376 4.24 -2.04 -16.16
CA TRP A 376 4.64 -0.65 -16.38
C TRP A 376 4.62 -0.37 -17.88
N ALA A 377 3.93 0.70 -18.29
CA ALA A 377 3.79 1.06 -19.70
C ALA A 377 5.15 1.39 -20.33
N SER A 378 6.06 1.98 -19.54
CA SER A 378 7.47 2.25 -19.89
C SER A 378 8.30 0.98 -20.13
N ASP A 379 7.90 -0.17 -19.60
CA ASP A 379 8.53 -1.48 -19.79
C ASP A 379 7.72 -2.33 -20.79
N SER A 380 7.23 -1.69 -21.85
CA SER A 380 6.44 -2.34 -22.89
C SER A 380 6.76 -1.74 -24.28
N PRO A 381 6.44 -2.45 -25.38
CA PRO A 381 6.57 -1.90 -26.73
C PRO A 381 5.77 -0.60 -26.98
N ALA A 382 4.78 -0.30 -26.13
CA ALA A 382 4.03 0.94 -26.21
C ALA A 382 4.88 2.18 -25.86
N ALA A 383 6.01 2.01 -25.18
CA ALA A 383 6.92 3.11 -24.84
C ALA A 383 7.73 3.61 -26.05
N ASP A 384 7.96 2.75 -27.05
CA ASP A 384 8.81 3.05 -28.22
C ASP A 384 8.31 4.27 -29.01
N VAL A 385 6.99 4.47 -29.05
CA VAL A 385 6.39 5.60 -29.79
C VAL A 385 6.58 6.92 -29.07
N TRP A 386 6.77 6.92 -27.75
CA TRP A 386 7.00 8.13 -26.97
C TRP A 386 8.38 8.74 -27.25
N ALA A 387 9.35 7.92 -27.68
CA ALA A 387 10.68 8.38 -28.07
C ALA A 387 10.66 9.31 -29.31
N ARG A 388 9.51 9.42 -30.00
CA ARG A 388 9.31 10.25 -31.20
C ARG A 388 8.63 11.59 -30.87
N LEU A 389 8.39 11.89 -29.61
CA LEU A 389 7.85 13.18 -29.18
C LEU A 389 8.79 14.32 -29.62
N GLU A 390 8.23 15.34 -30.28
CA GLU A 390 9.00 16.47 -30.81
C GLU A 390 9.75 17.24 -29.71
N ALA A 391 9.18 17.31 -28.51
CA ALA A 391 9.78 18.00 -27.36
C ALA A 391 10.89 17.20 -26.66
N LEU A 392 11.18 15.97 -27.10
CA LEU A 392 12.17 15.08 -26.50
C LEU A 392 13.48 15.14 -27.29
N GLU A 393 14.56 15.46 -26.59
CA GLU A 393 15.91 15.51 -27.14
C GLU A 393 16.79 14.44 -26.48
N PHE A 394 17.58 13.73 -27.29
CA PHE A 394 18.62 12.82 -26.82
C PHE A 394 19.99 13.27 -27.32
N SER A 395 20.99 13.28 -26.44
CA SER A 395 22.39 13.53 -26.80
C SER A 395 23.27 12.40 -26.27
N PHE A 396 24.32 12.05 -27.01
CA PHE A 396 25.30 11.05 -26.62
C PHE A 396 26.72 11.53 -26.91
N GLU A 397 27.60 11.38 -25.94
CA GLU A 397 29.03 11.71 -26.00
C GLU A 397 29.84 10.49 -25.56
N ALA A 398 30.94 10.18 -26.26
CA ALA A 398 31.83 9.07 -25.90
C ALA A 398 33.30 9.42 -26.23
N ASP A 399 34.25 8.73 -25.58
CA ASP A 399 35.66 8.83 -25.95
C ASP A 399 35.87 8.39 -27.43
N PRO A 400 36.85 8.96 -28.15
CA PRO A 400 37.00 8.76 -29.60
C PRO A 400 37.23 7.30 -30.04
N GLU A 401 37.70 6.46 -29.12
CA GLU A 401 38.01 5.04 -29.35
C GLU A 401 36.79 4.13 -29.09
N VAL A 402 35.66 4.68 -28.62
CA VAL A 402 34.44 3.93 -28.35
C VAL A 402 33.52 3.97 -29.57
N PRO A 403 33.18 2.82 -30.19
CA PRO A 403 32.25 2.81 -31.32
C PRO A 403 30.88 3.35 -30.90
N ALA A 404 30.29 4.22 -31.73
CA ALA A 404 28.94 4.70 -31.53
C ALA A 404 27.95 3.52 -31.45
N PRO A 405 26.98 3.53 -30.52
CA PRO A 405 26.05 2.43 -30.37
C PRO A 405 25.27 2.22 -31.67
N GLN A 406 25.32 1.00 -32.22
CA GLN A 406 24.38 0.60 -33.26
C GLN A 406 22.99 0.52 -32.63
N ALA A 407 22.00 1.19 -33.22
CA ALA A 407 20.60 1.07 -32.80
C ALA A 407 20.23 -0.44 -32.82
N ALA A 408 19.97 -1.02 -31.65
CA ALA A 408 19.62 -2.41 -31.55
C ALA A 408 18.31 -2.68 -32.32
N PRO A 409 18.23 -3.74 -33.15
CA PRO A 409 16.97 -4.16 -33.73
C PRO A 409 16.04 -4.66 -32.61
N ALA A 410 14.73 -4.45 -32.79
CA ALA A 410 13.68 -4.88 -31.87
C ALA A 410 13.91 -6.33 -31.41
N ALA A 411 13.96 -6.53 -30.08
CA ALA A 411 14.16 -7.84 -29.48
C ALA A 411 13.07 -8.81 -29.96
N SER A 412 13.49 -9.95 -30.50
CA SER A 412 12.58 -11.05 -30.82
C SER A 412 12.05 -11.68 -29.52
N PRO A 413 10.78 -12.12 -29.49
CA PRO A 413 10.19 -12.73 -28.30
C PRO A 413 10.92 -14.04 -27.93
N PRO A 414 10.95 -14.41 -26.64
CA PRO A 414 11.53 -15.68 -26.23
C PRO A 414 10.73 -16.82 -26.87
N GLN A 415 11.42 -17.68 -27.62
CA GLN A 415 10.84 -18.93 -28.12
C GLN A 415 10.48 -19.81 -26.92
N ALA A 416 9.25 -20.31 -26.91
CA ALA A 416 8.82 -21.34 -25.98
C ALA A 416 9.48 -22.66 -26.38
N ASP A 417 10.57 -23.03 -25.70
CA ASP A 417 11.11 -24.38 -25.78
C ASP A 417 10.20 -25.33 -25.00
N SER A 418 9.30 -25.97 -25.74
CA SER A 418 8.69 -27.22 -25.35
C SER A 418 9.68 -28.35 -25.66
N ASP A 419 10.48 -28.76 -24.68
CA ASP A 419 10.96 -30.15 -24.56
C ASP A 419 11.81 -30.30 -23.29
N ALA A 420 11.19 -30.81 -22.23
CA ALA A 420 11.90 -31.35 -21.07
C ALA A 420 11.93 -32.87 -21.19
N PRO A 421 13.10 -33.54 -21.18
CA PRO A 421 13.17 -34.96 -20.89
C PRO A 421 13.30 -35.19 -19.38
N ALA A 422 12.59 -36.21 -18.90
CA ALA A 422 12.54 -36.66 -17.52
C ALA A 422 13.90 -37.16 -17.00
N PRO A 423 14.15 -37.16 -15.66
CA PRO A 423 15.44 -37.60 -15.12
C PRO A 423 15.47 -39.11 -14.89
N GLU A 424 16.51 -39.77 -15.42
CA GLU A 424 16.91 -41.12 -15.04
C GLU A 424 18.01 -41.08 -13.97
N SER A 425 17.91 -42.03 -13.04
CA SER A 425 18.82 -42.40 -11.95
C SER A 425 20.05 -43.17 -12.43
N ASP A 426 21.22 -43.04 -11.76
CA ASP A 426 21.96 -44.09 -10.98
C ASP A 426 23.41 -43.61 -10.62
N PRO A 427 24.34 -44.37 -9.96
CA PRO A 427 24.92 -44.02 -8.65
C PRO A 427 26.48 -44.01 -8.59
N GLY A 428 27.06 -43.60 -7.44
CA GLY A 428 28.37 -44.14 -6.95
C GLY A 428 29.65 -43.27 -6.99
N ALA A 429 29.94 -42.58 -5.86
CA ALA A 429 31.17 -42.49 -5.02
C ALA A 429 32.64 -42.54 -5.60
N PRO A 430 33.71 -42.08 -4.88
CA PRO A 430 33.84 -41.16 -3.71
C PRO A 430 35.04 -40.15 -3.69
N SER A 431 34.90 -39.07 -2.87
CA SER A 431 35.89 -38.34 -2.00
C SER A 431 37.09 -37.53 -2.61
N PRO A 432 37.79 -36.60 -1.89
CA PRO A 432 37.58 -35.97 -0.56
C PRO A 432 37.75 -34.42 -0.46
N GLU A 433 37.18 -33.85 0.61
CA GLU A 433 37.63 -32.72 1.48
C GLU A 433 38.10 -31.35 0.92
N ALA A 434 37.37 -30.27 1.27
CA ALA A 434 37.76 -29.30 2.31
C ALA A 434 36.79 -28.08 2.38
N ASP A 435 36.19 -27.88 3.56
CA ASP A 435 35.81 -26.62 4.25
C ASP A 435 35.21 -25.44 3.47
N ALA A 436 34.10 -24.80 3.84
CA ALA A 436 33.28 -24.83 5.05
C ALA A 436 31.87 -24.33 4.66
N ARG A 437 30.86 -25.21 4.73
CA ARG A 437 29.46 -24.78 4.77
C ARG A 437 29.09 -24.65 6.24
N ALA A 438 28.78 -23.43 6.65
CA ALA A 438 28.17 -23.14 7.93
C ALA A 438 26.87 -23.96 8.06
N SER A 439 26.89 -24.84 9.05
CA SER A 439 25.77 -25.65 9.53
C SER A 439 24.57 -24.78 9.90
N ALA A 440 23.40 -25.17 9.42
CA ALA A 440 22.12 -24.82 10.02
C ALA A 440 21.99 -25.48 11.41
N ALA A 441 21.38 -24.75 12.36
CA ALA A 441 21.06 -25.10 13.77
C ALA A 441 22.26 -25.52 14.66
N THR A 442 22.62 -24.88 15.78
CA THR A 442 21.83 -24.39 16.93
C THR A 442 22.72 -23.47 17.80
N PRO A 443 22.15 -22.44 18.47
CA PRO A 443 22.24 -22.39 19.93
C PRO A 443 20.87 -22.08 20.55
N CYS A 444 20.32 -22.98 21.36
CA CYS A 444 19.24 -22.62 22.26
C CYS A 444 19.81 -21.73 23.37
N ASP A 445 19.01 -20.77 23.84
CA ASP A 445 18.55 -20.76 25.24
C ASP A 445 17.55 -19.58 25.43
N GLY A 446 16.30 -19.83 25.04
CA GLY A 446 15.09 -19.15 25.52
C GLY A 446 14.84 -17.67 25.15
N MET A 447 13.68 -17.19 25.60
CA MET A 447 13.16 -15.83 25.44
C MET A 447 13.67 -14.92 26.55
N LEU A 448 14.10 -13.71 26.20
CA LEU A 448 14.35 -12.61 27.13
C LEU A 448 13.06 -11.83 27.36
N VAL A 449 12.69 -11.51 28.60
CA VAL A 449 11.58 -10.58 28.88
C VAL A 449 12.10 -9.29 29.49
N VAL A 450 11.91 -8.17 28.80
CA VAL A 450 12.31 -6.84 29.26
C VAL A 450 11.10 -6.13 29.87
N GLY A 451 11.19 -5.80 31.16
CA GLY A 451 10.12 -5.19 31.93
C GLY A 451 9.39 -6.19 32.83
N ALA A 452 9.15 -5.81 34.09
CA ALA A 452 8.51 -6.66 35.11
C ALA A 452 7.15 -6.14 35.59
N GLY A 453 6.61 -5.10 34.95
CA GLY A 453 5.23 -4.63 35.17
C GLY A 453 4.26 -5.58 34.49
N PHE A 454 3.73 -5.18 33.33
CA PHE A 454 2.92 -6.08 32.50
C PHE A 454 3.71 -7.31 32.02
N GLY A 455 5.01 -7.14 31.75
CA GLY A 455 5.93 -8.23 31.37
C GLY A 455 6.00 -9.41 32.33
N ARG A 456 5.51 -9.29 33.58
CA ARG A 456 5.39 -10.44 34.49
C ARG A 456 4.49 -11.55 33.94
N HIS A 457 3.45 -11.19 33.17
CA HIS A 457 2.54 -12.15 32.55
C HIS A 457 3.25 -12.93 31.44
N TYR A 458 4.04 -12.23 30.63
CA TYR A 458 4.92 -12.84 29.64
C TYR A 458 5.95 -13.78 30.27
N ALA A 459 6.68 -13.32 31.28
CA ALA A 459 7.70 -14.12 31.95
C ALA A 459 7.10 -15.38 32.60
N THR A 460 5.98 -15.25 33.31
CA THR A 460 5.32 -16.39 33.96
C THR A 460 4.85 -17.43 32.94
N ALA A 461 4.29 -16.99 31.81
CA ALA A 461 3.84 -17.86 30.74
C ALA A 461 4.99 -18.60 30.04
N LEU A 462 6.09 -17.89 29.76
CA LEU A 462 7.26 -18.43 29.07
C LEU A 462 8.10 -19.32 29.98
N ALA A 463 8.09 -19.13 31.29
CA ALA A 463 8.73 -20.04 32.25
C ALA A 463 8.12 -21.45 32.22
N GLN A 464 6.88 -21.59 31.76
CA GLN A 464 6.19 -22.87 31.58
C GLN A 464 6.21 -23.37 30.13
N SER A 465 6.86 -22.65 29.22
CA SER A 465 6.91 -22.97 27.79
C SER A 465 8.05 -23.93 27.48
N THR A 466 7.76 -24.97 26.68
CA THR A 466 8.78 -25.88 26.13
C THR A 466 9.36 -25.39 24.83
N ASP A 467 8.57 -24.67 24.03
CA ASP A 467 8.93 -24.26 22.67
C ASP A 467 9.72 -22.94 22.66
N ALA A 468 9.46 -22.10 23.65
CA ALA A 468 10.10 -20.79 23.82
C ALA A 468 10.30 -20.52 25.33
N PRO A 469 11.16 -21.31 26.02
CA PRO A 469 11.35 -21.20 27.47
C PRO A 469 11.89 -19.82 27.88
N LEU A 470 11.59 -19.34 29.08
CA LEU A 470 12.15 -18.09 29.59
C LEU A 470 13.65 -18.25 29.92
N ALA A 471 14.49 -17.39 29.36
CA ALA A 471 15.94 -17.38 29.64
C ALA A 471 16.32 -16.42 30.77
N ALA A 472 15.78 -15.21 30.74
CA ALA A 472 16.11 -14.15 31.69
C ALA A 472 15.03 -13.07 31.72
N ILE A 473 15.07 -12.26 32.77
CA ILE A 473 14.26 -11.05 32.91
C ILE A 473 15.19 -9.86 32.99
N ALA A 474 14.92 -8.80 32.23
CA ALA A 474 15.70 -7.58 32.27
C ALA A 474 14.91 -6.36 32.75
N GLY A 475 15.58 -5.43 33.42
CA GLY A 475 14.98 -4.15 33.84
C GLY A 475 15.88 -3.30 34.74
N ARG A 476 15.35 -2.20 35.27
CA ARG A 476 16.11 -1.18 36.02
C ARG A 476 16.60 -1.59 37.42
N GLY A 477 16.37 -2.83 37.87
CA GLY A 477 16.76 -3.32 39.20
C GLY A 477 15.71 -3.18 40.30
N GLY A 478 14.45 -2.90 39.94
CA GLY A 478 13.33 -2.80 40.89
C GLY A 478 13.12 -4.10 41.68
N ARG A 479 12.63 -3.99 42.93
CA ARG A 479 12.38 -5.14 43.82
C ARG A 479 11.50 -6.20 43.16
N ALA A 480 10.38 -5.78 42.57
CA ALA A 480 9.43 -6.68 41.91
C ALA A 480 10.04 -7.51 40.77
N GLY A 481 10.93 -6.92 39.96
CA GLY A 481 11.59 -7.64 38.87
C GLY A 481 12.61 -8.66 39.35
N ARG A 482 13.38 -8.34 40.39
CA ARG A 482 14.34 -9.27 41.01
C ARG A 482 13.64 -10.43 41.72
N GLU A 483 12.56 -10.15 42.44
CA GLU A 483 11.73 -11.18 43.08
C GLU A 483 11.06 -12.08 42.04
N LEU A 484 10.58 -11.52 40.93
CA LEU A 484 10.02 -12.31 39.84
C LEU A 484 11.06 -13.26 39.23
N ALA A 485 12.25 -12.77 38.91
CA ALA A 485 13.34 -13.60 38.37
C ALA A 485 13.74 -14.73 39.33
N ALA A 486 13.87 -14.41 40.63
CA ALA A 486 14.17 -15.42 41.65
C ALA A 486 13.06 -16.47 41.80
N ARG A 487 11.78 -16.07 41.74
CA ARG A 487 10.64 -17.01 41.81
C ARG A 487 10.56 -17.94 40.59
N LEU A 488 10.95 -17.44 39.41
CA LEU A 488 10.94 -18.20 38.17
C LEU A 488 12.28 -18.92 37.90
N ASP A 489 13.23 -18.84 38.84
CA ASP A 489 14.57 -19.43 38.75
C ASP A 489 15.36 -19.04 37.48
N VAL A 490 15.30 -17.76 37.11
CA VAL A 490 16.01 -17.20 35.95
C VAL A 490 16.89 -16.02 36.33
N ARG A 491 17.85 -15.67 35.46
CA ARG A 491 18.75 -14.54 35.69
C ARG A 491 17.99 -13.21 35.59
N TYR A 492 18.43 -12.25 36.41
CA TYR A 492 17.99 -10.86 36.30
C TYR A 492 19.09 -9.98 35.67
N VAL A 493 18.83 -9.43 34.49
CA VAL A 493 19.74 -8.53 33.77
C VAL A 493 19.40 -7.08 34.13
N ARG A 494 20.33 -6.41 34.80
CA ARG A 494 20.13 -5.00 35.17
C ARG A 494 20.44 -4.10 33.98
N ILE A 495 19.49 -3.24 33.62
CA ILE A 495 19.60 -2.25 32.54
C ILE A 495 19.64 -0.85 33.14
N THR A 496 20.67 -0.07 32.81
CA THR A 496 20.81 1.36 33.15
C THR A 496 20.73 2.28 31.92
N ALA A 497 21.02 1.75 30.73
CA ALA A 497 20.80 2.34 29.42
C ALA A 497 20.29 1.25 28.45
N PRO A 498 19.60 1.60 27.34
CA PRO A 498 18.99 0.61 26.43
C PRO A 498 19.93 -0.50 25.96
N ALA A 499 21.19 -0.17 25.65
CA ALA A 499 22.20 -1.14 25.20
C ALA A 499 22.57 -2.20 26.25
N ASP A 500 22.36 -1.93 27.55
CA ASP A 500 22.63 -2.87 28.64
C ASP A 500 21.71 -4.09 28.60
N VAL A 501 20.65 -4.07 27.79
CA VAL A 501 19.78 -5.23 27.55
C VAL A 501 20.54 -6.41 26.93
N LEU A 502 21.66 -6.12 26.26
CA LEU A 502 22.62 -7.08 25.72
C LEU A 502 23.71 -7.46 26.74
N GLY A 503 23.60 -7.02 27.99
CA GLY A 503 24.50 -7.39 29.08
C GLY A 503 24.51 -8.91 29.31
N ASP A 504 25.31 -9.38 30.28
CA ASP A 504 25.56 -10.81 30.45
C ASP A 504 24.29 -11.62 30.80
N VAL A 505 23.58 -12.10 29.76
CA VAL A 505 22.47 -13.06 29.84
C VAL A 505 23.02 -14.49 29.98
N GLY A 506 24.33 -14.69 29.81
CA GLY A 506 25.01 -15.99 29.78
C GLY A 506 24.91 -16.72 28.44
N VAL A 507 23.93 -16.38 27.61
CA VAL A 507 23.57 -17.04 26.33
C VAL A 507 22.91 -16.04 25.38
N ARG A 508 22.91 -16.31 24.08
CA ARG A 508 22.23 -15.45 23.09
C ARG A 508 20.73 -15.81 23.05
N PRO A 509 19.81 -14.89 23.39
CA PRO A 509 18.38 -15.19 23.38
C PRO A 509 17.88 -15.59 21.99
N SER A 510 16.93 -16.52 21.93
CA SER A 510 16.23 -16.89 20.68
C SER A 510 15.22 -15.82 20.23
N GLY A 511 14.81 -14.96 21.15
CA GLY A 511 13.96 -13.81 20.93
C GLY A 511 13.79 -13.00 22.21
N ALA A 512 13.15 -11.85 22.11
CA ALA A 512 12.88 -10.97 23.23
C ALA A 512 11.44 -10.45 23.21
N VAL A 513 10.85 -10.33 24.39
CA VAL A 513 9.62 -9.59 24.62
C VAL A 513 9.97 -8.26 25.29
N VAL A 514 9.59 -7.15 24.65
CA VAL A 514 9.75 -5.81 25.23
C VAL A 514 8.39 -5.34 25.74
N ALA A 515 8.19 -5.44 27.05
CA ALA A 515 6.98 -5.03 27.77
C ALA A 515 7.30 -3.82 28.68
N VAL A 516 7.88 -2.79 28.06
CA VAL A 516 8.20 -1.49 28.64
C VAL A 516 7.49 -0.43 27.81
N ARG A 517 7.00 0.63 28.45
CA ARG A 517 6.41 1.80 27.78
C ARG A 517 7.29 2.25 26.61
N SER A 518 6.69 2.42 25.43
CA SER A 518 7.32 2.99 24.23
C SER A 518 7.58 4.50 24.40
N GLU A 519 8.30 5.12 23.46
CA GLU A 519 8.55 6.57 23.48
C GLU A 519 7.24 7.36 23.41
N LEU A 520 6.23 6.82 22.72
CA LEU A 520 4.88 7.40 22.60
C LEU A 520 4.25 7.70 23.96
N VAL A 521 4.53 6.88 24.97
CA VAL A 521 4.04 7.04 26.35
C VAL A 521 5.17 7.35 27.35
N GLY A 522 6.30 7.86 26.84
CA GLY A 522 7.42 8.39 27.61
C GLY A 522 8.33 7.35 28.26
N GLY A 523 8.51 6.18 27.65
CA GLY A 523 9.45 5.15 28.11
C GLY A 523 10.54 4.78 27.09
N ASP A 524 11.51 3.96 27.54
CA ASP A 524 12.69 3.58 26.74
C ASP A 524 12.44 2.35 25.85
N GLY A 525 11.19 1.91 25.69
CA GLY A 525 10.85 0.66 25.00
C GLY A 525 11.39 0.59 23.58
N ASP A 526 11.32 1.70 22.84
CA ASP A 526 11.71 1.72 21.43
C ASP A 526 13.23 1.62 21.27
N ALA A 527 14.01 2.35 22.06
CA ALA A 527 15.46 2.25 22.06
C ALA A 527 15.97 0.85 22.47
N ILE A 528 15.25 0.16 23.38
CA ILE A 528 15.56 -1.23 23.75
C ILE A 528 15.29 -2.18 22.58
N VAL A 529 14.18 -2.00 21.87
CA VAL A 529 13.85 -2.77 20.66
C VAL A 529 14.93 -2.57 19.60
N GLU A 530 15.34 -1.33 19.35
CA GLU A 530 16.42 -1.01 18.40
C GLU A 530 17.72 -1.71 18.79
N ALA A 531 18.13 -1.66 20.06
CA ALA A 531 19.34 -2.35 20.53
C ALA A 531 19.30 -3.87 20.30
N LEU A 532 18.15 -4.50 20.55
CA LEU A 532 17.94 -5.94 20.33
C LEU A 532 17.95 -6.30 18.84
N LEU A 533 17.25 -5.54 18.01
CA LEU A 533 17.20 -5.76 16.56
C LEU A 533 18.57 -5.53 15.91
N GLU A 534 19.34 -4.53 16.36
CA GLU A 534 20.73 -4.30 15.94
C GLU A 534 21.62 -5.52 16.23
N ALA A 535 21.40 -6.19 17.37
CA ALA A 535 22.04 -7.46 17.70
C ALA A 535 21.45 -8.69 16.97
N SER A 536 20.55 -8.47 16.00
CA SER A 536 19.84 -9.49 15.23
C SER A 536 19.04 -10.47 16.11
N ILE A 537 18.50 -9.99 17.24
CA ILE A 537 17.62 -10.76 18.13
C ILE A 537 16.16 -10.50 17.68
N PRO A 538 15.33 -11.53 17.47
CA PRO A 538 13.91 -11.34 17.18
C PRO A 538 13.18 -10.63 18.31
N VAL A 539 12.31 -9.67 18.00
CA VAL A 539 11.62 -8.87 19.03
C VAL A 539 10.10 -8.89 18.85
N MET A 540 9.40 -9.22 19.93
CA MET A 540 7.98 -8.95 20.12
C MET A 540 7.82 -7.74 21.05
N GLN A 541 7.15 -6.69 20.59
CA GLN A 541 6.92 -5.47 21.36
C GLN A 541 5.44 -5.34 21.79
N GLU A 542 5.19 -5.12 23.08
CA GLU A 542 3.85 -4.88 23.62
C GLU A 542 3.31 -3.50 23.20
N LEU A 543 2.01 -3.41 22.91
CA LEU A 543 1.32 -2.15 22.65
C LEU A 543 1.24 -1.22 23.88
N PRO A 544 1.07 0.11 23.70
CA PRO A 544 0.92 0.82 22.42
C PRO A 544 2.27 1.17 21.75
N VAL A 545 2.27 1.21 20.42
CA VAL A 545 3.42 1.59 19.59
C VAL A 545 2.95 2.57 18.51
N ALA A 546 3.72 3.63 18.26
CA ALA A 546 3.39 4.57 17.19
C ALA A 546 3.60 3.93 15.80
N PRO A 547 2.77 4.23 14.79
CA PRO A 547 2.92 3.70 13.43
C PRO A 547 4.30 3.96 12.80
N ALA A 548 4.83 5.17 13.00
CA ALA A 548 6.16 5.54 12.52
C ALA A 548 7.26 4.70 13.20
N THR A 549 7.14 4.49 14.51
CA THR A 549 8.04 3.61 15.28
C THR A 549 7.97 2.17 14.80
N MET A 550 6.76 1.63 14.59
CA MET A 550 6.59 0.28 14.05
C MET A 550 7.24 0.14 12.67
N SER A 551 7.06 1.11 11.79
CA SER A 551 7.66 1.14 10.44
C SER A 551 9.20 1.16 10.53
N ARG A 552 9.76 1.95 11.45
CA ARG A 552 11.20 2.01 11.74
C ARG A 552 11.73 0.67 12.22
N HIS A 553 11.07 0.02 13.17
CA HIS A 553 11.47 -1.28 13.72
C HIS A 553 11.34 -2.41 12.68
N LEU A 554 10.28 -2.44 11.87
CA LEU A 554 10.15 -3.38 10.74
C LEU A 554 11.30 -3.22 9.74
N SER A 555 11.63 -1.97 9.38
CA SER A 555 12.74 -1.68 8.47
C SER A 555 14.08 -2.10 9.05
N LEU A 556 14.30 -1.87 10.36
CA LEU A 556 15.51 -2.30 11.05
C LEU A 556 15.62 -3.83 11.11
N ALA A 557 14.53 -4.52 11.47
CA ALA A 557 14.47 -5.96 11.50
C ALA A 557 14.79 -6.57 10.12
N HIS A 558 14.23 -6.00 9.05
CA HIS A 558 14.54 -6.38 7.68
C HIS A 558 16.04 -6.22 7.34
N ARG A 559 16.62 -5.04 7.62
CA ARG A 559 18.07 -4.79 7.39
C ARG A 559 18.96 -5.76 8.15
N ARG A 560 18.56 -6.12 9.38
CA ARG A 560 19.29 -7.05 10.25
C ARG A 560 18.92 -8.51 10.04
N LYS A 561 18.08 -8.82 9.04
CA LYS A 561 17.61 -10.17 8.71
C LYS A 561 17.05 -10.91 9.94
N THR A 562 16.34 -10.18 10.78
CA THR A 562 15.68 -10.68 11.98
C THR A 562 14.18 -10.38 11.93
N ARG A 563 13.44 -10.82 12.94
CA ARG A 563 11.98 -10.68 13.02
C ARG A 563 11.59 -9.63 14.03
N TYR A 564 10.54 -8.90 13.70
CA TYR A 564 9.90 -7.95 14.60
C TYR A 564 8.39 -8.09 14.47
N MET A 565 7.69 -8.10 15.60
CA MET A 565 6.23 -8.03 15.63
C MET A 565 5.73 -7.18 16.79
N VAL A 566 4.59 -6.54 16.58
CA VAL A 566 3.84 -5.89 17.66
C VAL A 566 2.80 -6.88 18.20
N CYS A 567 2.60 -6.91 19.52
CA CYS A 567 1.64 -7.79 20.18
C CYS A 567 0.68 -6.98 21.04
N GLY A 568 -0.63 -7.15 20.81
CA GLY A 568 -1.71 -6.62 21.63
C GLY A 568 -2.25 -7.61 22.67
N LEU A 569 -1.68 -8.83 22.72
CA LEU A 569 -2.05 -10.00 23.52
C LEU A 569 -3.41 -10.61 23.17
N TYR A 570 -4.48 -9.81 23.17
CA TYR A 570 -5.85 -10.32 23.09
C TYR A 570 -6.15 -11.06 21.78
N GLU A 571 -5.57 -10.64 20.66
CA GLU A 571 -5.73 -11.27 19.34
C GLU A 571 -5.24 -12.73 19.30
N PHE A 572 -4.36 -13.12 20.24
CA PHE A 572 -3.85 -14.48 20.38
C PHE A 572 -4.62 -15.32 21.40
N THR A 573 -5.60 -14.76 22.10
CA THR A 573 -6.37 -15.50 23.11
C THR A 573 -7.37 -16.45 22.45
N ALA A 574 -7.53 -17.66 23.00
CA ALA A 574 -8.45 -18.64 22.47
C ALA A 574 -9.91 -18.14 22.35
N PRO A 575 -10.48 -17.37 23.31
CA PRO A 575 -11.81 -16.80 23.15
C PRO A 575 -11.92 -15.81 21.97
N VAL A 576 -10.90 -14.98 21.73
CA VAL A 576 -10.88 -14.07 20.57
C VAL A 576 -10.72 -14.83 19.27
N ARG A 577 -9.84 -15.84 19.22
CA ARG A 577 -9.70 -16.72 18.05
C ARG A 577 -11.03 -17.40 17.68
N ARG A 578 -11.80 -17.86 18.68
CA ARG A 578 -13.15 -18.39 18.45
C ARG A 578 -14.10 -17.35 17.84
N PHE A 579 -14.06 -16.11 18.30
CA PHE A 579 -14.84 -15.03 17.70
C PHE A 579 -14.45 -14.81 16.23
N VAL A 580 -13.15 -14.73 15.93
CA VAL A 580 -12.62 -14.62 14.57
C VAL A 580 -13.12 -15.77 13.70
N ASP A 581 -12.97 -17.02 14.15
CA ASP A 581 -13.40 -18.20 13.40
C ASP A 581 -14.92 -18.20 13.14
N CYS A 582 -15.73 -17.71 14.09
CA CYS A 582 -17.18 -17.55 13.92
C CYS A 582 -17.52 -16.47 12.88
N VAL A 583 -16.80 -15.34 12.86
CA VAL A 583 -17.00 -14.29 11.87
C VAL A 583 -16.54 -14.77 10.49
N ASP A 584 -15.43 -15.49 10.39
CA ASP A 584 -14.98 -16.12 9.15
C ASP A 584 -16.01 -17.12 8.61
N HIS A 585 -16.58 -17.95 9.49
CA HIS A 585 -17.67 -18.85 9.15
C HIS A 585 -18.89 -18.12 8.55
N LEU A 586 -19.22 -16.93 9.09
CA LEU A 586 -20.29 -16.08 8.54
C LEU A 586 -19.91 -15.50 7.18
N ARG A 587 -18.69 -14.98 7.03
CA ARG A 587 -18.20 -14.37 5.78
C ARG A 587 -18.24 -15.35 4.60
N GLU A 588 -18.01 -16.63 4.86
CA GLU A 588 -18.11 -17.69 3.85
C GLU A 588 -19.55 -17.97 3.37
N ARG A 589 -20.57 -17.63 4.19
CA ARG A 589 -21.97 -18.06 3.98
C ARG A 589 -22.91 -16.91 3.69
N THR A 590 -22.60 -15.72 4.19
CA THR A 590 -23.44 -14.55 4.08
C THR A 590 -22.60 -13.27 4.09
N LYS A 591 -23.22 -12.18 3.65
CA LYS A 591 -22.60 -10.87 3.65
C LYS A 591 -22.78 -10.23 5.02
N ILE A 592 -21.67 -9.80 5.63
CA ILE A 592 -21.70 -8.88 6.77
C ILE A 592 -22.18 -7.51 6.27
N THR A 593 -23.27 -7.03 6.84
CA THR A 593 -23.92 -5.77 6.45
C THR A 593 -23.41 -4.59 7.26
N HIS A 594 -23.12 -4.80 8.54
CA HIS A 594 -22.68 -3.78 9.48
C HIS A 594 -22.00 -4.43 10.69
N VAL A 595 -21.11 -3.68 11.36
CA VAL A 595 -20.56 -4.08 12.65
C VAL A 595 -20.66 -2.91 13.63
N VAL A 596 -21.23 -3.18 14.81
CA VAL A 596 -21.19 -2.27 15.96
C VAL A 596 -20.16 -2.78 16.96
N VAL A 597 -19.26 -1.91 17.41
CA VAL A 597 -18.30 -2.20 18.47
C VAL A 597 -18.51 -1.24 19.63
N ARG A 598 -18.38 -1.72 20.87
CA ARG A 598 -18.26 -0.85 22.05
C ARG A 598 -16.95 -1.15 22.77
N THR A 599 -16.15 -0.12 23.02
CA THR A 599 -14.83 -0.24 23.65
C THR A 599 -14.53 1.00 24.50
N SER A 600 -13.33 1.07 25.07
CA SER A 600 -12.83 2.23 25.80
C SER A 600 -11.54 2.76 25.19
N HIS A 601 -11.20 4.01 25.51
CA HIS A 601 -9.98 4.67 25.02
C HIS A 601 -8.71 3.84 25.27
N GLN A 602 -8.62 3.15 26.42
CA GLN A 602 -7.47 2.34 26.86
C GLN A 602 -7.15 1.13 25.97
N VAL A 603 -8.12 0.64 25.20
CA VAL A 603 -8.01 -0.60 24.42
C VAL A 603 -8.61 -0.45 23.02
N LEU A 604 -8.71 0.79 22.53
CA LEU A 604 -9.26 1.10 21.21
C LEU A 604 -8.42 0.48 20.08
N GLU A 605 -7.11 0.57 20.19
CA GLU A 605 -6.16 -0.02 19.24
C GLU A 605 -6.27 -1.56 19.22
N ARG A 606 -6.40 -2.19 20.39
CA ARG A 606 -6.59 -3.65 20.51
C ARG A 606 -7.92 -4.09 19.91
N ALA A 607 -8.99 -3.32 20.12
CA ALA A 607 -10.28 -3.58 19.48
C ALA A 607 -10.19 -3.47 17.95
N GLY A 608 -9.46 -2.47 17.44
CA GLY A 608 -9.18 -2.34 16.01
C GLY A 608 -8.42 -3.53 15.43
N LEU A 609 -7.45 -4.09 16.14
CA LEU A 609 -6.67 -5.26 15.71
C LEU A 609 -7.55 -6.51 15.58
N ILE A 610 -8.36 -6.76 16.60
CA ILE A 610 -9.25 -7.92 16.63
C ILE A 610 -10.32 -7.80 15.55
N LEU A 611 -10.85 -6.60 15.35
CA LEU A 611 -11.79 -6.35 14.27
C LEU A 611 -11.14 -6.57 12.89
N ALA A 612 -9.90 -6.12 12.70
CA ALA A 612 -9.21 -6.30 11.44
C ALA A 612 -8.90 -7.77 11.12
N GLU A 613 -8.58 -8.56 12.14
CA GLU A 613 -8.49 -10.02 12.05
C GLU A 613 -9.85 -10.64 11.70
N ALA A 614 -10.88 -10.40 12.51
CA ALA A 614 -12.19 -11.03 12.36
C ALA A 614 -12.87 -10.70 11.02
N LEU A 615 -12.68 -9.49 10.50
CA LEU A 615 -13.24 -9.09 9.21
C LEU A 615 -12.36 -9.48 8.02
N GLY A 616 -11.12 -9.94 8.26
CA GLY A 616 -10.11 -10.11 7.22
C GLY A 616 -9.91 -8.86 6.37
N ALA A 617 -10.06 -7.68 6.99
CA ALA A 617 -10.05 -6.38 6.32
C ALA A 617 -9.51 -5.30 7.27
N VAL A 618 -8.79 -4.33 6.72
CA VAL A 618 -8.22 -3.19 7.49
C VAL A 618 -9.11 -1.95 7.37
N PRO A 619 -8.99 -0.96 8.28
CA PRO A 619 -9.64 0.33 8.12
C PRO A 619 -9.29 0.98 6.77
N THR A 620 -10.28 1.52 6.08
CA THR A 620 -10.12 2.17 4.75
C THR A 620 -10.92 3.46 4.66
N GLY A 621 -10.38 4.43 3.92
CA GLY A 621 -11.05 5.70 3.67
C GLY A 621 -11.12 6.62 4.89
N ARG A 622 -11.99 7.62 4.83
CA ARG A 622 -12.19 8.59 5.91
C ARG A 622 -13.11 8.01 7.00
N HIS A 623 -12.75 8.24 8.25
CA HIS A 623 -13.63 8.03 9.41
C HIS A 623 -14.18 9.36 9.92
N VAL A 624 -15.29 9.29 10.63
CA VAL A 624 -15.94 10.45 11.25
C VAL A 624 -16.01 10.21 12.76
N VAL A 625 -15.43 11.13 13.53
CA VAL A 625 -15.57 11.17 14.98
C VAL A 625 -16.70 12.13 15.33
N SER A 626 -17.72 11.63 16.03
CA SER A 626 -18.91 12.38 16.41
C SER A 626 -19.13 12.34 17.91
N ALA A 627 -19.53 13.48 18.47
CA ALA A 627 -19.99 13.53 19.86
C ALA A 627 -21.29 12.73 20.02
N THR A 628 -21.48 12.12 21.19
CA THR A 628 -22.76 11.51 21.56
C THR A 628 -23.53 12.38 22.55
N ALA A 629 -24.69 11.91 23.01
CA ALA A 629 -25.43 12.59 24.07
C ALA A 629 -24.68 12.64 25.41
N SER A 630 -23.71 11.74 25.63
CA SER A 630 -22.83 11.75 26.80
C SER A 630 -21.44 12.25 26.41
N PRO A 631 -20.83 13.19 27.15
CA PRO A 631 -19.47 13.65 26.88
C PRO A 631 -18.41 12.56 27.14
N GLU A 632 -18.74 11.53 27.92
CA GLU A 632 -17.87 10.38 28.16
C GLU A 632 -17.83 9.41 26.96
N TRP A 633 -18.65 9.63 25.93
CA TRP A 633 -18.81 8.69 24.83
C TRP A 633 -18.68 9.37 23.47
N MET A 634 -17.89 8.74 22.60
CA MET A 634 -17.66 9.17 21.23
C MET A 634 -18.08 8.07 20.25
N LEU A 635 -18.66 8.46 19.11
CA LEU A 635 -18.95 7.56 18.00
C LEU A 635 -17.89 7.75 16.92
N ILE A 636 -17.27 6.66 16.50
CA ILE A 636 -16.37 6.61 15.34
C ILE A 636 -17.06 5.80 14.26
N SER A 637 -17.41 6.44 13.15
CA SER A 637 -18.01 5.79 11.99
C SER A 637 -17.01 5.67 10.86
N GLY A 638 -16.85 4.49 10.29
CA GLY A 638 -15.88 4.22 9.24
C GLY A 638 -16.15 2.93 8.47
N ARG A 639 -15.13 2.45 7.76
CA ARG A 639 -15.21 1.23 6.94
C ARG A 639 -13.96 0.38 7.11
N TRP A 640 -14.16 -0.93 7.20
CA TRP A 640 -13.10 -1.94 7.17
C TRP A 640 -13.24 -2.67 5.84
N GLY A 641 -12.40 -2.30 4.87
CA GLY A 641 -12.66 -2.59 3.45
C GLY A 641 -14.06 -2.09 3.04
N ARG A 642 -14.93 -3.02 2.63
CA ARG A 642 -16.31 -2.70 2.21
C ARG A 642 -17.35 -2.78 3.34
N ILE A 643 -16.94 -3.11 4.57
CA ILE A 643 -17.85 -3.35 5.70
C ILE A 643 -18.00 -2.03 6.50
N PRO A 644 -19.22 -1.46 6.61
CA PRO A 644 -19.47 -0.34 7.52
C PRO A 644 -19.25 -0.77 8.97
N VAL A 645 -18.58 0.08 9.74
CA VAL A 645 -18.29 -0.17 11.15
C VAL A 645 -18.54 1.10 11.95
N ASP A 646 -19.29 0.96 13.04
CA ASP A 646 -19.51 2.00 14.03
C ASP A 646 -18.93 1.57 15.38
N ILE A 647 -18.01 2.37 15.92
CA ILE A 647 -17.33 2.11 17.19
C ILE A 647 -17.74 3.15 18.21
N MET A 648 -18.40 2.70 19.26
CA MET A 648 -18.77 3.51 20.42
C MET A 648 -17.65 3.42 21.46
N VAL A 649 -16.95 4.52 21.71
CA VAL A 649 -15.77 4.57 22.58
C VAL A 649 -16.08 5.34 23.85
N ALA A 650 -15.91 4.70 25.01
CA ALA A 650 -15.86 5.39 26.28
C ALA A 650 -14.54 6.19 26.38
N ASN A 651 -14.62 7.50 26.22
CA ASN A 651 -13.49 8.42 26.19
C ASN A 651 -13.29 9.08 27.56
N ARG A 652 -12.90 8.28 28.55
CA ARG A 652 -12.68 8.72 29.93
C ARG A 652 -11.41 8.11 30.50
N MET A 653 -10.76 8.81 31.42
CA MET A 653 -9.50 8.38 32.01
C MET A 653 -9.33 8.92 33.43
N ALA A 654 -8.82 8.09 34.33
CA ALA A 654 -8.28 8.53 35.62
C ALA A 654 -6.78 8.85 35.45
N PRO A 655 -6.34 10.12 35.54
CA PRO A 655 -4.94 10.46 35.22
C PRO A 655 -3.89 9.78 36.12
N GLN A 656 -4.27 9.48 37.37
CA GLN A 656 -3.41 8.79 38.35
C GLN A 656 -3.40 7.27 38.14
N ASP A 657 -4.29 6.75 37.30
CA ASP A 657 -4.53 5.32 37.08
C ASP A 657 -5.03 5.05 35.64
N PRO A 658 -4.22 5.39 34.62
CA PRO A 658 -4.67 5.52 33.23
C PRO A 658 -5.00 4.17 32.56
N ASP A 659 -4.48 3.06 33.08
CA ASP A 659 -4.67 1.71 32.53
C ASP A 659 -5.98 1.06 33.01
N ASN A 660 -6.58 1.58 34.09
CA ASN A 660 -7.82 1.09 34.66
C ASN A 660 -9.06 1.80 34.07
N HIS A 661 -10.24 1.36 34.51
CA HIS A 661 -11.55 1.89 34.06
C HIS A 661 -11.90 1.63 32.59
N SER A 662 -11.30 0.59 32.00
CA SER A 662 -11.56 0.08 30.65
C SER A 662 -12.93 -0.59 30.54
N GLN A 663 -13.99 0.21 30.53
CA GLN A 663 -15.38 -0.25 30.51
C GLN A 663 -16.19 0.47 29.43
N PRO A 664 -16.80 -0.27 28.48
CA PRO A 664 -16.63 -1.70 28.24
C PRO A 664 -15.22 -1.99 27.73
N MET A 665 -14.68 -3.18 28.05
CA MET A 665 -13.36 -3.56 27.56
C MET A 665 -13.40 -3.72 26.03
N MET A 666 -14.24 -4.60 25.50
CA MET A 666 -14.54 -4.66 24.07
C MET A 666 -15.74 -5.58 23.86
N THR A 667 -16.73 -5.15 23.09
CA THR A 667 -17.88 -5.97 22.68
C THR A 667 -18.19 -5.66 21.22
N ALA A 668 -18.76 -6.63 20.49
CA ALA A 668 -19.11 -6.45 19.09
C ALA A 668 -20.47 -7.09 18.75
N VAL A 669 -21.16 -6.54 17.77
CA VAL A 669 -22.29 -7.15 17.09
C VAL A 669 -21.99 -7.16 15.61
N VAL A 670 -21.93 -8.34 15.00
CA VAL A 670 -21.72 -8.53 13.56
C VAL A 670 -23.06 -8.83 12.92
N GLU A 671 -23.57 -7.92 12.10
CA GLU A 671 -24.88 -8.03 11.47
C GLU A 671 -24.79 -8.63 10.07
N THR A 672 -25.79 -9.45 9.72
CA THR A 672 -25.95 -10.06 8.40
C THR A 672 -27.42 -10.07 7.98
N GLY A 673 -27.71 -10.45 6.73
CA GLY A 673 -29.10 -10.66 6.29
C GLY A 673 -29.82 -11.83 6.99
N GLU A 674 -29.09 -12.74 7.62
CA GLU A 674 -29.62 -13.96 8.22
C GLU A 674 -29.78 -13.87 9.74
N GLY A 675 -29.21 -12.85 10.37
CA GLY A 675 -29.15 -12.72 11.83
C GLY A 675 -27.93 -11.93 12.27
N GLU A 676 -27.68 -11.93 13.57
CA GLU A 676 -26.56 -11.20 14.18
C GLU A 676 -25.74 -12.09 15.11
N LEU A 677 -24.43 -11.88 15.12
CA LEU A 677 -23.50 -12.51 16.05
C LEU A 677 -23.06 -11.49 17.10
N SER A 678 -23.55 -11.65 18.33
CA SER A 678 -23.17 -10.81 19.46
C SER A 678 -21.97 -11.42 20.18
N TRP A 679 -20.99 -10.59 20.54
CA TRP A 679 -19.80 -10.99 21.27
C TRP A 679 -19.56 -10.04 22.45
N ASN A 680 -19.54 -10.60 23.66
CA ASN A 680 -19.48 -9.83 24.91
C ASN A 680 -18.05 -9.61 25.43
N GLY A 681 -17.05 -9.92 24.59
CA GLY A 681 -15.66 -9.60 24.83
C GLY A 681 -14.73 -10.81 24.96
N PRO A 682 -13.42 -10.56 25.17
CA PRO A 682 -12.32 -11.50 24.94
C PRO A 682 -12.22 -12.65 25.96
N VAL A 683 -13.26 -12.86 26.75
CA VAL A 683 -13.40 -13.97 27.70
C VAL A 683 -14.69 -14.77 27.47
N SER A 684 -15.54 -14.35 26.52
CA SER A 684 -16.87 -14.91 26.27
C SER A 684 -16.98 -15.58 24.91
N ALA A 685 -17.83 -16.61 24.82
CA ALA A 685 -18.22 -17.19 23.55
C ALA A 685 -19.16 -16.25 22.76
N PRO A 686 -19.06 -16.18 21.42
CA PRO A 686 -20.04 -15.49 20.60
C PRO A 686 -21.43 -16.14 20.68
N ARG A 687 -22.49 -15.34 20.56
CA ARG A 687 -23.87 -15.79 20.54
C ARG A 687 -24.54 -15.38 19.24
N TRP A 688 -24.96 -16.35 18.45
CA TRP A 688 -25.73 -16.14 17.23
C TRP A 688 -27.21 -16.00 17.55
N GLN A 689 -27.86 -14.99 16.99
CA GLN A 689 -29.30 -14.80 17.03
C GLN A 689 -29.85 -14.89 15.61
N GLN A 690 -30.67 -15.91 15.36
CA GLN A 690 -31.23 -16.16 14.04
C GLN A 690 -32.34 -15.15 13.73
N ARG A 691 -32.33 -14.54 12.55
CA ARG A 691 -33.42 -13.66 12.12
C ARG A 691 -34.70 -14.48 11.96
N PRO A 692 -35.81 -14.12 12.64
CA PRO A 692 -37.09 -14.79 12.40
C PRO A 692 -37.58 -14.47 10.98
N HIS A 693 -38.09 -15.49 10.29
CA HIS A 693 -38.66 -15.32 8.97
C HIS A 693 -39.97 -16.09 8.82
N THR A 694 -40.99 -15.40 8.31
CA THR A 694 -42.30 -15.99 8.03
C THR A 694 -42.55 -16.09 6.53
N ARG A 695 -43.20 -17.19 6.11
CA ARG A 695 -43.70 -17.40 4.76
C ARG A 695 -45.16 -17.81 4.87
N ASP A 696 -46.03 -17.12 4.14
CA ASP A 696 -47.49 -17.34 4.17
C ASP A 696 -48.08 -17.30 5.59
N GLY A 697 -47.59 -16.39 6.43
CA GLY A 697 -48.04 -16.21 7.82
C GLY A 697 -47.53 -17.24 8.82
N ARG A 698 -46.62 -18.15 8.42
CA ARG A 698 -46.04 -19.18 9.30
C ARG A 698 -44.53 -19.01 9.43
N LEU A 699 -43.96 -19.28 10.60
CA LEU A 699 -42.50 -19.33 10.78
C LEU A 699 -41.91 -20.41 9.86
N THR A 700 -40.82 -20.04 9.18
CA THR A 700 -40.10 -20.95 8.27
C THR A 700 -39.25 -21.97 9.01
N ASP A 701 -38.81 -21.64 10.23
CA ASP A 701 -38.15 -22.56 11.15
C ASP A 701 -38.75 -22.40 12.56
N PRO A 702 -39.89 -23.06 12.85
CA PRO A 702 -40.55 -22.95 14.15
C PRO A 702 -39.87 -23.74 15.27
N LEU A 703 -38.90 -24.61 14.95
CA LEU A 703 -38.16 -25.43 15.92
C LEU A 703 -36.71 -24.99 16.10
N GLY A 704 -36.22 -24.09 15.25
CA GLY A 704 -34.89 -23.50 15.36
C GLY A 704 -34.71 -22.69 16.64
N ASP A 705 -33.49 -22.71 17.16
CA ASP A 705 -33.12 -21.91 18.33
C ASP A 705 -33.19 -20.42 17.98
N VAL A 706 -33.84 -19.62 18.83
CA VAL A 706 -33.86 -18.17 18.69
C VAL A 706 -32.44 -17.60 18.79
N ALA A 707 -31.63 -18.18 19.68
CA ALA A 707 -30.23 -17.84 19.81
C ALA A 707 -29.43 -19.05 20.31
N ARG A 708 -28.17 -19.15 19.90
CA ARG A 708 -27.25 -20.21 20.31
C ARG A 708 -25.84 -19.66 20.49
N GLU A 709 -25.16 -20.13 21.53
CA GLU A 709 -23.71 -19.87 21.67
C GLU A 709 -22.94 -20.66 20.62
N TRP A 710 -22.05 -19.98 19.91
CA TRP A 710 -21.19 -20.56 18.88
C TRP A 710 -19.79 -20.78 19.43
N GLY A 711 -19.16 -21.88 19.03
CA GLY A 711 -17.79 -22.20 19.45
C GLY A 711 -17.65 -22.62 20.93
N SER A 712 -18.74 -22.90 21.65
CA SER A 712 -18.66 -23.56 22.95
C SER A 712 -18.09 -24.97 22.77
N SER A 713 -17.02 -25.29 23.50
CA SER A 713 -16.37 -26.60 23.43
C SER A 713 -15.70 -26.93 24.76
N ASP A 714 -15.75 -28.19 25.17
CA ASP A 714 -15.05 -28.69 26.37
C ASP A 714 -13.52 -28.57 26.30
N ARG A 715 -12.96 -28.17 25.15
CA ARG A 715 -11.51 -28.14 24.87
C ARG A 715 -10.86 -26.77 25.10
N VAL A 716 -11.64 -25.70 25.24
CA VAL A 716 -11.14 -24.34 25.45
C VAL A 716 -11.70 -23.85 26.78
N PRO A 717 -10.86 -23.59 27.80
CA PRO A 717 -11.37 -23.16 29.11
C PRO A 717 -12.18 -21.88 28.96
N GLU A 718 -13.46 -21.93 29.29
CA GLU A 718 -14.21 -20.72 29.59
C GLU A 718 -13.70 -20.21 30.92
N ALA A 719 -12.98 -19.09 30.89
CA ALA A 719 -12.49 -18.49 32.12
C ALA A 719 -13.68 -17.86 32.86
N GLU A 720 -14.23 -18.61 33.81
CA GLU A 720 -15.36 -18.18 34.65
C GLU A 720 -14.97 -17.01 35.59
N THR A 721 -13.68 -16.76 35.77
CA THR A 721 -13.14 -15.69 36.63
C THR A 721 -11.99 -14.95 35.97
N TRP A 722 -11.78 -13.69 36.35
CA TRP A 722 -10.59 -12.93 35.94
C TRP A 722 -9.27 -13.57 36.37
N GLY A 723 -9.27 -14.32 37.48
CA GLY A 723 -8.12 -15.13 37.88
C GLY A 723 -7.79 -16.19 36.83
N ALA A 724 -8.79 -16.95 36.38
CA ALA A 724 -8.61 -17.94 35.32
C ALA A 724 -8.16 -17.33 33.97
N VAL A 725 -8.61 -16.10 33.65
CA VAL A 725 -8.13 -15.37 32.46
C VAL A 725 -6.63 -15.13 32.56
N VAL A 726 -6.17 -14.61 33.69
CA VAL A 726 -4.76 -14.27 33.92
C VAL A 726 -3.88 -15.51 34.04
N ASP A 727 -4.38 -16.58 34.65
CA ASP A 727 -3.59 -17.77 34.97
C ASP A 727 -3.57 -18.82 33.84
N ALA A 728 -4.56 -18.83 32.94
CA ALA A 728 -4.67 -19.82 31.87
C ALA A 728 -4.74 -19.20 30.46
N VAL A 729 -5.66 -18.24 30.25
CA VAL A 729 -5.93 -17.70 28.89
C VAL A 729 -4.79 -16.82 28.38
N TRP A 730 -4.29 -15.88 29.20
CA TRP A 730 -3.16 -15.03 28.80
C TRP A 730 -1.87 -15.82 28.57
N PRO A 731 -1.49 -16.79 29.43
CA PRO A 731 -0.30 -17.59 29.18
C PRO A 731 -0.33 -18.37 27.87
N GLU A 732 -1.49 -18.90 27.48
CA GLU A 732 -1.65 -19.55 26.17
C GLU A 732 -1.43 -18.58 25.02
N ALA A 733 -2.05 -17.39 25.09
CA ALA A 733 -1.88 -16.34 24.09
C ALA A 733 -0.41 -15.91 23.95
N VAL A 734 0.30 -15.74 25.07
CA VAL A 734 1.74 -15.42 25.07
C VAL A 734 2.56 -16.50 24.37
N ARG A 735 2.29 -17.78 24.65
CA ARG A 735 3.01 -18.89 24.00
C ARG A 735 2.74 -18.92 22.50
N SER A 736 1.50 -18.70 22.07
CA SER A 736 1.14 -18.59 20.66
C SER A 736 1.86 -17.43 19.95
N ALA A 737 1.92 -16.25 20.58
CA ALA A 737 2.62 -15.10 20.04
C ALA A 737 4.14 -15.34 19.95
N ALA A 738 4.74 -15.92 21.00
CA ALA A 738 6.16 -16.29 20.99
C ALA A 738 6.48 -17.34 19.93
N ALA A 739 5.59 -18.31 19.72
CA ALA A 739 5.71 -19.33 18.69
C ALA A 739 5.61 -18.76 17.27
N MET A 740 4.82 -17.71 17.06
CA MET A 740 4.78 -16.95 15.80
C MET A 740 6.10 -16.22 15.55
N LEU A 741 6.65 -15.53 16.58
CA LEU A 741 7.94 -14.83 16.46
C LEU A 741 9.09 -15.78 16.13
N THR A 742 9.15 -16.93 16.80
CA THR A 742 10.30 -17.86 16.76
C THR A 742 10.12 -19.03 15.78
N GLY A 743 8.97 -19.10 15.10
CA GLY A 743 8.56 -20.23 14.27
C GLY A 743 9.29 -20.44 12.94
N ASP A 744 8.79 -21.36 12.13
CA ASP A 744 9.29 -21.66 10.78
C ASP A 744 8.86 -20.63 9.71
N ASP A 745 9.12 -20.93 8.44
CA ASP A 745 8.79 -20.04 7.31
C ASP A 745 7.28 -19.88 7.09
N ALA A 746 6.45 -20.85 7.48
CA ALA A 746 5.00 -20.72 7.38
C ALA A 746 4.51 -19.63 8.36
N ARG A 747 4.98 -19.69 9.61
CA ARG A 747 4.69 -18.67 10.62
C ARG A 747 5.30 -17.30 10.29
N ALA A 748 6.38 -17.25 9.52
CA ALA A 748 6.93 -15.99 9.02
C ALA A 748 5.97 -15.26 8.06
N ARG A 749 5.20 -15.99 7.25
CA ARG A 749 4.15 -15.40 6.40
C ARG A 749 2.98 -14.88 7.22
N ASP A 750 2.52 -15.65 8.21
CA ASP A 750 1.44 -15.22 9.11
C ASP A 750 1.83 -13.95 9.88
N MET A 751 3.08 -13.88 10.35
CA MET A 751 3.63 -12.71 11.02
C MET A 751 3.68 -11.48 10.08
N LEU A 752 4.00 -11.66 8.80
CA LEU A 752 4.01 -10.56 7.84
C LEU A 752 2.59 -9.97 7.66
N GLU A 753 1.59 -10.84 7.53
CA GLU A 753 0.19 -10.41 7.40
C GLU A 753 -0.32 -9.76 8.70
N HIS A 754 0.03 -10.32 9.85
CA HIS A 754 -0.21 -9.70 11.17
C HIS A 754 0.38 -8.29 11.24
N ASN A 755 1.67 -8.14 10.90
CA ASN A 755 2.35 -6.84 10.94
C ASN A 755 1.74 -5.82 9.98
N ARG A 756 1.33 -6.24 8.78
CA ARG A 756 0.66 -5.37 7.82
C ARG A 756 -0.66 -4.83 8.40
N ARG A 757 -1.48 -5.71 8.96
CA ARG A 757 -2.76 -5.33 9.58
C ARG A 757 -2.55 -4.43 10.79
N CYS A 758 -1.60 -4.77 11.65
CA CYS A 758 -1.21 -3.93 12.78
C CYS A 758 -0.82 -2.52 12.35
N LEU A 759 0.00 -2.37 11.31
CA LEU A 759 0.42 -1.04 10.84
C LEU A 759 -0.77 -0.21 10.34
N CYS A 760 -1.69 -0.81 9.57
CA CYS A 760 -2.91 -0.13 9.12
C CYS A 760 -3.81 0.30 10.28
N VAL A 761 -4.02 -0.58 11.26
CA VAL A 761 -4.84 -0.29 12.45
C VAL A 761 -4.19 0.79 13.30
N LEU A 762 -2.89 0.76 13.51
CA LEU A 762 -2.21 1.77 14.32
C LEU A 762 -2.23 3.15 13.64
N ARG A 763 -2.13 3.22 12.30
CA ARG A 763 -2.32 4.48 11.55
C ARG A 763 -3.73 5.03 11.77
N TRP A 764 -4.75 4.19 11.59
CA TRP A 764 -6.14 4.56 11.87
C TRP A 764 -6.35 5.01 13.32
N TRP A 765 -5.78 4.28 14.29
CA TRP A 765 -5.88 4.62 15.71
C TRP A 765 -5.23 5.96 16.02
N GLN A 766 -4.06 6.26 15.43
CA GLN A 766 -3.40 7.55 15.58
C GLN A 766 -4.27 8.69 15.02
N ASP A 767 -4.84 8.51 13.83
CA ASP A 767 -5.69 9.51 13.18
C ASP A 767 -7.00 9.77 13.93
N VAL A 768 -7.63 8.70 14.44
CA VAL A 768 -8.81 8.79 15.30
C VAL A 768 -8.47 9.50 16.60
N SER A 769 -7.36 9.11 17.24
CA SER A 769 -6.95 9.67 18.54
C SER A 769 -6.63 11.17 18.42
N ALA A 770 -6.13 11.63 17.28
CA ALA A 770 -5.92 13.05 17.01
C ALA A 770 -7.23 13.85 16.88
N GLN A 771 -8.34 13.20 16.55
CA GLN A 771 -9.67 13.81 16.43
C GLN A 771 -10.54 13.67 17.67
N LEU A 772 -10.22 12.72 18.56
CA LEU A 772 -10.92 12.56 19.83
C LEU A 772 -10.65 13.80 20.72
N PRO A 773 -11.66 14.31 21.43
CA PRO A 773 -11.40 15.28 22.48
C PRO A 773 -10.57 14.63 23.59
N ALA A 774 -9.92 15.46 24.42
CA ALA A 774 -9.25 14.97 25.62
C ALA A 774 -10.21 14.07 26.44
N PRO A 775 -9.75 12.92 26.95
CA PRO A 775 -10.60 12.04 27.74
C PRO A 775 -11.21 12.76 28.95
N GLU A 776 -12.49 12.49 29.21
CA GLU A 776 -13.16 13.00 30.40
C GLU A 776 -12.45 12.48 31.66
N ARG A 777 -12.15 13.38 32.58
CA ARG A 777 -11.40 13.03 33.79
C ARG A 777 -12.33 12.40 34.82
N ILE A 778 -11.95 11.23 35.33
CA ILE A 778 -12.66 10.53 36.40
C ILE A 778 -11.73 10.25 37.58
N ASP A 779 -12.31 10.05 38.76
CA ASP A 779 -11.57 9.59 39.94
C ASP A 779 -11.32 8.08 39.85
N SER A 780 -10.10 7.67 40.22
CA SER A 780 -9.80 6.24 40.39
C SER A 780 -10.46 5.72 41.66
N ARG A 781 -11.20 4.61 41.52
CA ARG A 781 -11.93 3.93 42.60
C ARG A 781 -12.03 2.44 42.33
N ASP A 782 -11.91 1.64 43.38
CA ASP A 782 -12.09 0.19 43.30
C ASP A 782 -13.49 -0.17 42.80
N SER A 783 -13.58 -1.25 42.01
CA SER A 783 -14.88 -1.79 41.60
C SER A 783 -15.56 -2.47 42.78
N ALA A 784 -16.81 -2.12 43.06
CA ALA A 784 -17.64 -2.88 43.98
C ALA A 784 -18.09 -4.21 43.33
N HIS A 785 -18.03 -5.30 44.09
CA HIS A 785 -18.69 -6.54 43.69
C HIS A 785 -20.22 -6.34 43.75
N ILE A 786 -20.93 -6.76 42.72
CA ILE A 786 -22.39 -6.66 42.63
C ILE A 786 -22.94 -8.07 42.47
N ASP A 787 -23.68 -8.55 43.47
CA ASP A 787 -24.39 -9.83 43.38
C ASP A 787 -25.58 -9.70 42.40
N PRO A 788 -25.86 -10.76 41.60
CA PRO A 788 -27.05 -10.76 40.76
C PRO A 788 -28.31 -10.65 41.63
N PRO A 789 -29.35 -9.95 41.17
CA PRO A 789 -30.60 -9.86 41.93
C PRO A 789 -31.21 -11.25 42.13
N GLU A 790 -31.73 -11.53 43.32
CA GLU A 790 -32.60 -12.70 43.53
C GLU A 790 -33.88 -12.51 42.69
N VAL A 791 -33.94 -13.19 41.55
CA VAL A 791 -35.16 -13.27 40.75
C VAL A 791 -36.10 -14.23 41.44
N LYS A 792 -37.11 -13.70 42.15
CA LYS A 792 -38.21 -14.54 42.66
C LYS A 792 -38.96 -15.09 41.45
N SER A 793 -38.90 -16.42 41.29
CA SER A 793 -39.66 -17.19 40.30
C SER A 793 -41.16 -17.02 40.46
#